data_AF-A0A2S8FAT9-F1
#
_entry.id   AF-A0A2S8FAT9-F1
#
_cell.length_a   1.000
_cell.length_b   1.000
_cell.length_c   1.000
_cell.angle_alpha   90.00
_cell.angle_beta   90.00
_cell.angle_gamma   90.00
#
_symmetry.space_group_name_H-M   'P 1'
#
loop_
_entity.id
_entity.type
_entity.pdbx_description
1 polymer ?
#
loop_
_entity_poly.entity_id
_entity_poly.type
_entity_poly.pdbx_seq_one_letter_code
_entity_poly.pdbx_strand_id
1 'polypeptide(L)'
;MIQEIAILLPCHSFEDFPTYHTGDEAQSLLANWTAMWHPAFLAAAGKKPQWHRVDTPPENLEGLALLIPSICKSELPAGFTQRAKEAGATLVKNLTDRVEITTKLLAAVSDVNPVATEMAADFYALGYCYLQVELLTRQMRYSSSLDEIYFENKTVEAAQAAMAGNQEEAQAALQACFDVLMEERNQYYSVDASLLDFTLVAETTLGDELLAEVQSQIPTNLWVSGTLAQKIASEHPLLAQAIVEKREAKTLGLVGGELVEGPLNLLDPEALLQNFHDGHAAYEAAFGVAPRVFGRRRFGMTAFLPQVLRGLGYLGAIHATLDEGRLPVSNQGKARWEGVDGSTIDTLAKFPLDATKPETFLSLFSKLGEAMDGEHVATLAFAHWPQITSPWYEDLKTIARYGNCLGEFVTVEHYFEETDTATYHGNFKPEDYRTPWLKQSIVRRQEGPVSQHVAREHHNAQVEVASKLHSLAELISGQANPGTEANASRSIQDPANPGQDHTEADEKMVLATQHEVVKALPRSDQSPERAYLSFNTLNSVRNRGLTLPELKDLPAGDKPLIVAAHDSSRKLAAIEVPGTGYAWIAGSPQSGSTRQKTLLDGNVLRNEFMEVHIHPETGGIKSVYDYRTRGNRLSQQLSLRMPGKKPAAGEHHLGPDASAIYSRMVVTQIDPNTSTAAMGEIRTSGTLVGEDNEVMANFKQVYRLWRDSRVLEIDIEIQPKVDPKSLPWDSHYCCRLAWGDESALTYHDVQWVRTRCSGRRIEASNYVEIESSHGKATLLTGGIPYHLRNHGHMLDSILIPHGESQRKFRLGIGLDLPYSLPAARDFLYQPQPTFEMAPMPAAGKSSWLFHVDAKNVMFTSLASRTNDNGEVTGFTTKILETEGRPAKGSIRCLHRVKEAHLCDFNGKRISRCEVDKDRIHFQLAPGQWYPLDVEWA
;
A
#
# COMPACT_ATOMS: atom_id res chain seq x y z
N MET A 1 49.50 7.41 -36.10
CA MET A 1 48.65 8.53 -35.68
C MET A 1 47.25 8.26 -36.24
N ILE A 2 46.20 8.42 -35.44
CA ILE A 2 44.82 8.17 -35.89
C ILE A 2 44.45 9.28 -36.88
N GLN A 3 44.17 8.91 -38.14
CA GLN A 3 43.73 9.84 -39.19
C GLN A 3 42.21 9.76 -39.41
N GLU A 4 41.61 8.63 -39.05
CA GLU A 4 40.19 8.40 -39.15
C GLU A 4 39.74 7.47 -38.01
N ILE A 5 38.53 7.68 -37.50
CA ILE A 5 37.94 6.83 -36.46
C ILE A 5 36.55 6.39 -36.91
N ALA A 6 36.27 5.09 -36.82
CA ALA A 6 35.00 4.54 -37.24
C ALA A 6 34.56 3.34 -36.39
N ILE A 7 33.26 3.06 -36.43
CA ILE A 7 32.61 1.90 -35.78
C ILE A 7 31.95 0.99 -36.81
N LEU A 8 31.97 -0.32 -36.57
CA LEU A 8 31.13 -1.27 -37.31
C LEU A 8 29.76 -1.42 -36.64
N LEU A 9 28.68 -1.31 -37.42
CA LEU A 9 27.31 -1.52 -36.96
C LEU A 9 26.64 -2.66 -37.73
N PRO A 10 25.80 -3.48 -37.07
CA PRO A 10 25.02 -4.54 -37.72
C PRO A 10 23.65 -4.01 -38.19
N CYS A 11 23.68 -2.93 -38.97
CA CYS A 11 22.47 -2.32 -39.55
C CYS A 11 22.79 -1.77 -40.95
N HIS A 12 21.79 -1.71 -41.82
CA HIS A 12 21.91 -1.17 -43.18
C HIS A 12 21.83 0.36 -43.22
N SER A 13 21.04 0.94 -42.33
CA SER A 13 20.89 2.37 -42.08
C SER A 13 20.63 2.60 -40.58
N PHE A 14 20.35 3.82 -40.16
CA PHE A 14 19.88 4.06 -38.79
C PHE A 14 18.40 3.67 -38.57
N GLU A 15 17.67 3.28 -39.63
CA GLU A 15 16.29 2.79 -39.49
C GLU A 15 16.22 1.39 -38.88
N ASP A 16 17.23 0.55 -39.10
CA ASP A 16 17.34 -0.81 -38.57
C ASP A 16 18.44 -0.91 -37.49
N PHE A 17 18.71 0.19 -36.78
CA PHE A 17 19.67 0.23 -35.68
C PHE A 17 19.32 -0.81 -34.59
N PRO A 18 20.30 -1.57 -34.05
CA PRO A 18 20.02 -2.74 -33.23
C PRO A 18 19.69 -2.37 -31.76
N THR A 19 18.42 -2.10 -31.48
CA THR A 19 17.96 -1.59 -30.17
C THR A 19 17.57 -2.64 -29.13
N TYR A 20 17.42 -3.90 -29.54
CA TYR A 20 16.87 -4.97 -28.71
C TYR A 20 17.91 -5.70 -27.83
N HIS A 21 19.18 -5.30 -27.91
CA HIS A 21 20.25 -5.88 -27.10
C HIS A 21 20.19 -5.42 -25.65
N THR A 22 20.69 -6.25 -24.74
CA THR A 22 20.70 -5.99 -23.28
C THR A 22 22.04 -6.32 -22.65
N GLY A 23 22.34 -5.73 -21.48
CA GLY A 23 23.58 -6.02 -20.74
C GLY A 23 24.84 -5.71 -21.55
N ASP A 24 25.82 -6.62 -21.54
CA ASP A 24 27.14 -6.43 -22.15
C ASP A 24 27.09 -6.07 -23.65
N GLU A 25 26.07 -6.54 -24.38
CA GLU A 25 25.91 -6.24 -25.82
C GLU A 25 25.52 -4.78 -26.05
N ALA A 26 24.49 -4.30 -25.32
CA ALA A 26 24.09 -2.91 -25.35
C ALA A 26 25.21 -1.99 -24.85
N GLN A 27 25.87 -2.40 -23.77
CA GLN A 27 27.01 -1.67 -23.21
C GLN A 27 28.17 -1.56 -24.21
N SER A 28 28.55 -2.67 -24.86
CA SER A 28 29.62 -2.65 -25.87
C SER A 28 29.29 -1.70 -27.01
N LEU A 29 28.06 -1.74 -27.54
CA LEU A 29 27.66 -0.89 -28.65
C LEU A 29 27.78 0.60 -28.29
N LEU A 30 27.15 1.02 -27.20
CA LEU A 30 27.15 2.43 -26.80
C LEU A 30 28.54 2.91 -26.34
N ALA A 31 29.31 2.07 -25.66
CA ALA A 31 30.67 2.42 -25.25
C ALA A 31 31.60 2.60 -26.45
N ASN A 32 31.53 1.72 -27.44
CA ASN A 32 32.29 1.87 -28.68
C ASN A 32 31.83 3.11 -29.46
N TRP A 33 30.51 3.38 -29.53
CA TRP A 33 30.02 4.57 -30.21
C TRP A 33 30.55 5.86 -29.57
N THR A 34 30.29 6.04 -28.27
CA THR A 34 30.60 7.28 -27.56
C THR A 34 32.11 7.50 -27.38
N ALA A 35 32.92 6.45 -27.22
CA ALA A 35 34.38 6.58 -27.07
C ALA A 35 35.04 7.27 -28.28
N MET A 36 34.48 7.14 -29.49
CA MET A 36 35.04 7.78 -30.68
C MET A 36 35.02 9.31 -30.62
N TRP A 37 34.15 9.87 -29.77
CA TRP A 37 33.92 11.31 -29.69
C TRP A 37 34.92 12.03 -28.79
N HIS A 38 35.90 11.34 -28.19
CA HIS A 38 36.93 12.04 -27.40
C HIS A 38 37.60 13.17 -28.20
N PRO A 39 37.79 14.38 -27.63
CA PRO A 39 38.29 15.56 -28.36
C PRO A 39 39.63 15.31 -29.05
N ALA A 40 40.53 14.55 -28.43
CA ALA A 40 41.81 14.18 -29.02
C ALA A 40 41.67 13.40 -30.36
N PHE A 41 40.64 12.57 -30.51
CA PHE A 41 40.42 11.80 -31.75
C PHE A 41 39.79 12.68 -32.83
N LEU A 42 38.81 13.51 -32.44
CA LEU A 42 38.14 14.45 -33.34
C LEU A 42 39.13 15.49 -33.91
N ALA A 43 39.99 16.05 -33.04
CA ALA A 43 41.01 17.01 -33.45
C ALA A 43 42.08 16.37 -34.37
N ALA A 44 42.48 15.13 -34.10
CA ALA A 44 43.45 14.40 -34.92
C ALA A 44 42.88 14.00 -36.29
N ALA A 45 41.61 13.56 -36.35
CA ALA A 45 40.95 13.19 -37.59
C ALA A 45 40.51 14.40 -38.42
N GLY A 46 40.21 15.53 -37.78
CA GLY A 46 39.71 16.75 -38.44
C GLY A 46 38.30 16.61 -39.04
N LYS A 47 37.54 15.60 -38.62
CA LYS A 47 36.17 15.28 -39.05
C LYS A 47 35.44 14.50 -37.96
N LYS A 48 34.11 14.38 -38.05
CA LYS A 48 33.31 13.60 -37.08
C LYS A 48 33.51 12.08 -37.27
N PRO A 49 33.24 11.25 -36.25
CA PRO A 49 33.38 9.80 -36.36
C PRO A 49 32.46 9.22 -37.44
N GLN A 50 32.94 8.16 -38.11
CA GLN A 50 32.19 7.49 -39.18
C GLN A 50 31.66 6.13 -38.71
N TRP A 51 30.72 5.56 -39.45
CA TRP A 51 30.30 4.18 -39.23
C TRP A 51 30.22 3.42 -40.56
N HIS A 52 30.45 2.12 -40.50
CA HIS A 52 30.33 1.22 -41.64
C HIS A 52 29.50 0.00 -41.27
N ARG A 53 28.85 -0.58 -42.28
CA ARG A 53 28.14 -1.85 -42.11
C ARG A 53 29.14 -2.95 -41.80
N VAL A 54 28.82 -3.82 -40.84
CA VAL A 54 29.68 -4.96 -40.49
C VAL A 54 29.90 -5.92 -41.66
N ASP A 55 28.90 -6.08 -42.54
CA ASP A 55 28.97 -6.93 -43.72
C ASP A 55 29.77 -6.33 -44.89
N THR A 56 29.98 -5.01 -44.86
CA THR A 56 30.72 -4.26 -45.88
C THR A 56 31.75 -3.34 -45.17
N PRO A 57 32.75 -3.93 -44.48
CA PRO A 57 33.71 -3.14 -43.74
C PRO A 57 34.63 -2.35 -44.67
N PRO A 58 35.25 -1.24 -44.21
CA PRO A 58 36.02 -0.34 -45.05
C PRO A 58 37.22 -1.04 -45.72
N GLU A 59 37.51 -0.64 -46.96
CA GLU A 59 38.66 -1.16 -47.72
C GLU A 59 39.97 -0.45 -47.35
N ASN A 60 39.92 0.86 -47.12
CA ASN A 60 41.07 1.64 -46.65
C ASN A 60 41.20 1.54 -45.13
N LEU A 61 42.34 1.01 -44.66
CA LEU A 61 42.58 0.66 -43.26
C LEU A 61 43.82 1.36 -42.70
N GLU A 62 44.60 2.06 -43.53
CA GLU A 62 45.80 2.78 -43.09
C GLU A 62 45.39 3.99 -42.24
N GLY A 63 45.95 4.11 -41.02
CA GLY A 63 45.63 5.23 -40.12
C GLY A 63 44.23 5.18 -39.49
N LEU A 64 43.43 4.15 -39.77
CA LEU A 64 42.07 3.97 -39.25
C LEU A 64 42.07 3.37 -37.84
N ALA A 65 41.39 4.03 -36.90
CA ALA A 65 40.96 3.42 -35.64
C ALA A 65 39.56 2.82 -35.82
N LEU A 66 39.45 1.49 -35.81
CA LEU A 66 38.19 0.79 -36.05
C LEU A 66 37.71 0.09 -34.78
N LEU A 67 36.53 0.50 -34.32
CA LEU A 67 35.85 -0.01 -33.14
C LEU A 67 34.83 -1.09 -33.56
N ILE A 68 34.90 -2.24 -32.91
CA ILE A 68 34.13 -3.42 -33.23
C ILE A 68 33.35 -3.85 -31.98
N PRO A 69 32.07 -3.42 -31.86
CA PRO A 69 31.16 -3.87 -30.81
C PRO A 69 31.07 -5.40 -30.76
N SER A 70 30.73 -5.93 -29.58
CA SER A 70 30.58 -7.38 -29.37
C SER A 70 29.55 -8.01 -30.33
N ILE A 71 28.46 -7.29 -30.61
CA ILE A 71 27.37 -7.72 -31.52
C ILE A 71 27.82 -7.92 -32.97
N CYS A 72 28.90 -7.27 -33.41
CA CYS A 72 29.38 -7.35 -34.79
C CYS A 72 30.27 -8.59 -35.06
N LYS A 73 30.65 -9.34 -34.02
CA LYS A 73 31.66 -10.41 -34.14
C LYS A 73 31.25 -11.56 -35.04
N SER A 74 29.99 -11.97 -34.96
CA SER A 74 29.46 -13.09 -35.74
C SER A 74 29.31 -12.78 -37.23
N GLU A 75 29.18 -11.51 -37.57
CA GLU A 75 28.90 -11.04 -38.94
C GLU A 75 30.16 -10.52 -39.66
N LEU A 76 31.27 -10.42 -38.93
CA LEU A 76 32.55 -9.99 -39.47
C LEU A 76 33.09 -10.97 -40.53
N PRO A 77 33.49 -10.48 -41.73
CA PRO A 77 34.10 -11.31 -42.74
C PRO A 77 35.36 -12.03 -42.23
N ALA A 78 35.49 -13.32 -42.59
CA ALA A 78 36.62 -14.14 -42.17
C ALA A 78 37.97 -13.51 -42.57
N GLY A 79 38.91 -13.44 -41.64
CA GLY A 79 40.24 -12.87 -41.87
C GLY A 79 40.33 -11.34 -41.86
N PHE A 80 39.21 -10.60 -41.77
CA PHE A 80 39.22 -9.13 -41.79
C PHE A 80 40.10 -8.52 -40.69
N THR A 81 39.97 -9.01 -39.45
CA THR A 81 40.76 -8.47 -38.32
C THR A 81 42.26 -8.64 -38.49
N GLN A 82 42.71 -9.70 -39.18
CA GLN A 82 44.12 -9.91 -39.49
C GLN A 82 44.57 -8.92 -40.57
N ARG A 83 43.80 -8.79 -41.66
CA ARG A 83 44.05 -7.82 -42.74
C ARG A 83 44.16 -6.39 -42.22
N ALA A 84 43.25 -5.98 -41.34
CA ALA A 84 43.25 -4.64 -40.76
C ALA A 84 44.49 -4.38 -39.89
N LYS A 85 44.94 -5.39 -39.12
CA LYS A 85 46.17 -5.28 -38.33
C LYS A 85 47.41 -5.19 -39.23
N GLU A 86 47.47 -5.96 -40.30
CA GLU A 86 48.58 -5.94 -41.28
C GLU A 86 48.63 -4.61 -42.06
N ALA A 87 47.49 -3.98 -42.31
CA ALA A 87 47.37 -2.67 -42.96
C ALA A 87 47.63 -1.47 -42.03
N GLY A 88 47.93 -1.70 -40.75
CA GLY A 88 48.25 -0.63 -39.79
C GLY A 88 47.05 0.02 -39.08
N ALA A 89 45.87 -0.59 -39.13
CA ALA A 89 44.69 -0.11 -38.40
C ALA A 89 44.82 -0.37 -36.88
N THR A 90 44.29 0.57 -36.08
CA THR A 90 44.13 0.40 -34.64
C THR A 90 42.78 -0.26 -34.35
N LEU A 91 42.78 -1.53 -33.95
CA LEU A 91 41.54 -2.27 -33.70
C LEU A 91 41.16 -2.28 -32.21
N VAL A 92 39.92 -1.88 -31.93
CA VAL A 92 39.27 -2.10 -30.64
C VAL A 92 38.19 -3.15 -30.80
N LYS A 93 38.33 -4.27 -30.07
CA LYS A 93 37.39 -5.39 -30.07
C LYS A 93 37.36 -6.02 -28.69
N ASN A 94 36.24 -6.65 -28.35
CA ASN A 94 36.00 -7.33 -27.06
C ASN A 94 35.99 -6.40 -25.84
N LEU A 95 35.87 -5.08 -26.03
CA LEU A 95 35.79 -4.13 -24.92
C LEU A 95 34.36 -3.61 -24.77
N THR A 96 33.92 -3.51 -23.53
CA THR A 96 32.59 -3.06 -23.12
C THR A 96 32.66 -1.75 -22.32
N ASP A 97 33.81 -1.42 -21.75
CA ASP A 97 33.99 -0.22 -20.95
C ASP A 97 34.53 0.96 -21.79
N ARG A 98 33.86 2.11 -21.69
CA ARG A 98 34.24 3.32 -22.44
C ARG A 98 35.62 3.82 -22.05
N VAL A 99 35.96 3.78 -20.76
CA VAL A 99 37.25 4.28 -20.26
C VAL A 99 38.39 3.40 -20.77
N GLU A 100 38.23 2.09 -20.76
CA GLU A 100 39.21 1.14 -21.32
C GLU A 100 39.41 1.34 -22.83
N ILE A 101 38.31 1.52 -23.58
CA ILE A 101 38.35 1.81 -25.03
C ILE A 101 39.11 3.11 -25.29
N THR A 102 38.74 4.20 -24.62
CA THR A 102 39.39 5.50 -24.80
C THR A 102 40.86 5.43 -24.41
N THR A 103 41.21 4.82 -23.26
CA THR A 103 42.60 4.67 -22.80
C THR A 103 43.46 3.95 -23.84
N LYS A 104 42.93 2.89 -24.44
CA LYS A 104 43.63 2.14 -25.48
C LYS A 104 43.84 2.97 -26.75
N LEU A 105 42.87 3.78 -27.15
CA LEU A 105 42.97 4.65 -28.32
C LEU A 105 43.89 5.86 -28.07
N LEU A 106 43.85 6.44 -26.87
CA LEU A 106 44.71 7.54 -26.46
C LEU A 106 46.19 7.17 -26.48
N ALA A 107 46.54 5.90 -26.26
CA ALA A 107 47.92 5.42 -26.41
C ALA A 107 48.51 5.65 -27.83
N ALA A 108 47.66 5.91 -28.85
CA ALA A 108 48.08 6.21 -30.21
C ALA A 108 48.07 7.72 -30.55
N VAL A 109 47.77 8.58 -29.58
CA VAL A 109 47.75 10.05 -29.70
C VAL A 109 48.85 10.65 -28.83
N SER A 110 49.60 11.61 -29.38
CA SER A 110 50.68 12.31 -28.65
C SER A 110 50.11 13.55 -27.96
N ASP A 111 50.54 13.81 -26.73
CA ASP A 111 50.31 15.07 -25.99
C ASP A 111 48.85 15.54 -25.95
N VAL A 112 48.02 14.84 -25.15
CA VAL A 112 46.64 15.27 -24.88
C VAL A 112 46.64 16.36 -23.81
N ASN A 113 46.07 17.51 -24.17
CA ASN A 113 45.94 18.65 -23.27
C ASN A 113 45.02 18.31 -22.07
N PRO A 114 45.33 18.77 -20.84
CA PRO A 114 44.45 18.59 -19.69
C PRO A 114 43.02 19.07 -19.92
N VAL A 115 42.82 20.20 -20.62
CA VAL A 115 41.48 20.74 -20.95
C VAL A 115 40.68 19.75 -21.80
N ALA A 116 41.32 19.10 -22.78
CA ALA A 116 40.68 18.07 -23.59
C ALA A 116 40.30 16.83 -22.76
N THR A 117 41.05 16.52 -21.70
CA THR A 117 40.72 15.41 -20.79
C THR A 117 39.54 15.78 -19.88
N GLU A 118 39.53 17.00 -19.34
CA GLU A 118 38.46 17.51 -18.47
C GLU A 118 37.12 17.63 -19.23
N MET A 119 37.16 18.08 -20.49
CA MET A 119 35.97 18.23 -21.34
C MET A 119 35.53 16.94 -22.05
N ALA A 120 36.25 15.82 -21.89
CA ALA A 120 35.94 14.59 -22.62
C ALA A 120 34.49 14.10 -22.40
N ALA A 121 33.95 14.31 -21.20
CA ALA A 121 32.56 13.98 -20.88
C ALA A 121 31.55 14.74 -21.75
N ASP A 122 31.78 16.03 -22.01
CA ASP A 122 30.91 16.85 -22.85
C ASP A 122 30.88 16.35 -24.30
N PHE A 123 32.03 15.91 -24.82
CA PHE A 123 32.08 15.33 -26.17
C PHE A 123 31.44 13.95 -26.26
N TYR A 124 31.59 13.10 -25.23
CA TYR A 124 30.87 11.82 -25.19
C TYR A 124 29.36 12.04 -25.17
N ALA A 125 28.89 13.02 -24.39
CA ALA A 125 27.50 13.46 -24.34
C ALA A 125 27.02 13.99 -25.70
N LEU A 126 27.83 14.78 -26.41
CA LEU A 126 27.52 15.24 -27.76
C LEU A 126 27.34 14.05 -28.72
N GLY A 127 28.25 13.08 -28.68
CA GLY A 127 28.17 11.89 -29.53
C GLY A 127 26.97 10.99 -29.24
N TYR A 128 26.60 10.87 -27.96
CA TYR A 128 25.38 10.17 -27.56
C TYR A 128 24.12 10.94 -28.00
N CYS A 129 24.10 12.27 -27.83
CA CYS A 129 22.99 13.13 -28.25
C CYS A 129 22.75 13.04 -29.76
N TYR A 130 23.80 13.17 -30.56
CA TYR A 130 23.73 13.04 -32.03
C TYR A 130 23.09 11.72 -32.45
N LEU A 131 23.52 10.59 -31.84
CA LEU A 131 22.94 9.29 -32.13
C LEU A 131 21.44 9.24 -31.76
N GLN A 132 21.07 9.69 -30.58
CA GLN A 132 19.68 9.65 -30.13
C GLN A 132 18.77 10.55 -30.96
N VAL A 133 19.22 11.76 -31.35
CA VAL A 133 18.46 12.67 -32.21
C VAL A 133 18.26 12.06 -33.60
N GLU A 134 19.32 11.52 -34.21
CA GLU A 134 19.22 10.84 -35.51
C GLU A 134 18.24 9.65 -35.47
N LEU A 135 18.30 8.83 -34.42
CA LEU A 135 17.38 7.70 -34.25
C LEU A 135 15.94 8.17 -33.98
N LEU A 136 15.77 9.21 -33.17
CA LEU A 136 14.46 9.79 -32.84
C LEU A 136 13.79 10.40 -34.08
N THR A 137 14.53 11.16 -34.91
CA THR A 137 14.00 11.73 -36.16
C THR A 137 13.39 10.65 -37.05
N ARG A 138 14.05 9.49 -37.15
CA ARG A 138 13.57 8.34 -37.95
C ARG A 138 12.39 7.63 -37.28
N GLN A 139 12.43 7.47 -35.95
CA GLN A 139 11.32 6.90 -35.18
C GLN A 139 10.03 7.73 -35.35
N MET A 140 10.15 9.06 -35.40
CA MET A 140 9.05 9.99 -35.65
C MET A 140 8.64 10.06 -37.14
N ARG A 141 9.29 9.28 -38.02
CA ARG A 141 9.03 9.15 -39.46
C ARG A 141 9.37 10.41 -40.28
N TYR A 142 10.37 11.17 -39.84
CA TYR A 142 10.91 12.33 -40.55
C TYR A 142 12.25 12.00 -41.22
N SER A 143 12.63 12.82 -42.20
CA SER A 143 13.97 12.80 -42.79
C SER A 143 14.84 13.81 -42.04
N SER A 144 16.10 13.45 -41.75
CA SER A 144 17.04 14.36 -41.08
C SER A 144 17.27 15.61 -41.93
N SER A 145 17.14 16.78 -41.31
CA SER A 145 17.42 18.08 -41.93
C SER A 145 18.68 18.74 -41.36
N LEU A 146 19.41 18.00 -40.53
CA LEU A 146 20.60 18.46 -39.83
C LEU A 146 21.64 19.01 -40.82
N ASP A 147 22.15 20.22 -40.57
CA ASP A 147 23.30 20.75 -41.30
C ASP A 147 24.57 20.03 -40.86
N GLU A 148 24.79 18.85 -41.45
CA GLU A 148 25.91 17.96 -41.17
C GLU A 148 27.28 18.64 -41.37
N ILE A 149 27.38 19.59 -42.31
CA ILE A 149 28.63 20.30 -42.58
C ILE A 149 28.91 21.30 -41.46
N TYR A 150 27.91 22.11 -41.08
CA TYR A 150 28.05 23.06 -39.98
C TYR A 150 28.31 22.34 -38.66
N PHE A 151 27.56 21.27 -38.37
CA PHE A 151 27.74 20.44 -37.17
C PHE A 151 29.13 19.82 -37.10
N GLU A 152 29.64 19.24 -38.20
CA GLU A 152 30.99 18.68 -38.24
C GLU A 152 32.06 19.75 -38.00
N ASN A 153 31.95 20.90 -38.69
CA ASN A 153 32.90 21.99 -38.54
C ASN A 153 32.96 22.49 -37.09
N LYS A 154 31.81 22.65 -36.44
CA LYS A 154 31.75 23.09 -35.03
C LYS A 154 32.25 22.03 -34.06
N THR A 155 31.98 20.75 -34.33
CA THR A 155 32.51 19.63 -33.53
C THR A 155 34.05 19.60 -33.57
N VAL A 156 34.63 19.81 -34.75
CA VAL A 156 36.09 19.85 -34.94
C VAL A 156 36.70 21.11 -34.33
N GLU A 157 36.07 22.27 -34.51
CA GLU A 157 36.48 23.55 -33.89
C GLU A 157 36.55 23.41 -32.36
N ALA A 158 35.51 22.83 -31.74
CA ALA A 158 35.48 22.56 -30.31
C ALA A 158 36.64 21.64 -29.87
N ALA A 159 36.86 20.55 -30.59
CA ALA A 159 37.91 19.58 -30.27
C ALA A 159 39.32 20.18 -30.39
N GLN A 160 39.55 20.99 -31.43
CA GLN A 160 40.82 21.70 -31.64
C GLN A 160 41.07 22.74 -30.56
N ALA A 161 40.06 23.52 -30.17
CA ALA A 161 40.15 24.48 -29.08
C ALA A 161 40.48 23.79 -27.74
N ALA A 162 39.83 22.66 -27.44
CA ALA A 162 40.12 21.87 -26.23
C ALA A 162 41.56 21.33 -26.23
N MET A 163 42.04 20.83 -27.37
CA MET A 163 43.43 20.37 -27.54
C MET A 163 44.46 21.51 -27.46
N ALA A 164 44.07 22.74 -27.83
CA ALA A 164 44.88 23.95 -27.66
C ALA A 164 44.89 24.49 -26.22
N GLY A 165 44.01 24.01 -25.34
CA GLY A 165 43.85 24.50 -23.97
C GLY A 165 42.89 25.69 -23.84
N ASN A 166 42.12 26.00 -24.89
CA ASN A 166 41.16 27.09 -24.92
C ASN A 166 39.76 26.60 -24.50
N GLN A 167 39.52 26.48 -23.19
CA GLN A 167 38.28 25.92 -22.66
C GLN A 167 37.02 26.72 -23.05
N GLU A 168 37.07 28.05 -22.99
CA GLU A 168 35.91 28.91 -23.31
C GLU A 168 35.48 28.77 -24.78
N GLU A 169 36.44 28.78 -25.71
CA GLU A 169 36.18 28.59 -27.14
C GLU A 169 35.63 27.19 -27.43
N ALA A 170 36.19 26.17 -26.78
CA ALA A 170 35.70 24.80 -26.90
C ALA A 170 34.25 24.67 -26.41
N GLN A 171 33.92 25.29 -25.27
CA GLN A 171 32.58 25.26 -24.70
C GLN A 171 31.57 26.00 -25.58
N ALA A 172 31.93 27.16 -26.14
CA ALA A 172 31.06 27.90 -27.04
C ALA A 172 30.78 27.13 -28.35
N ALA A 173 31.79 26.45 -28.90
CA ALA A 173 31.62 25.60 -30.08
C ALA A 173 30.79 24.33 -29.77
N LEU A 174 30.95 23.72 -28.60
CA LEU A 174 30.10 22.62 -28.14
C LEU A 174 28.64 23.06 -27.98
N GLN A 175 28.39 24.22 -27.37
CA GLN A 175 27.05 24.79 -27.25
C GLN A 175 26.39 24.92 -28.63
N ALA A 176 27.11 25.47 -29.61
CA ALA A 176 26.61 25.56 -30.98
C ALA A 176 26.29 24.19 -31.61
N CYS A 177 27.01 23.13 -31.25
CA CYS A 177 26.69 21.77 -31.72
C CYS A 177 25.37 21.27 -31.12
N PHE A 178 25.14 21.49 -29.82
CA PHE A 178 23.89 21.12 -29.16
C PHE A 178 22.70 21.95 -29.65
N ASP A 179 22.89 23.24 -29.91
CA ASP A 179 21.84 24.11 -30.46
C ASP A 179 21.32 23.57 -31.81
N VAL A 180 22.22 23.12 -32.68
CA VAL A 180 21.86 22.53 -34.00
C VAL A 180 21.09 21.22 -33.84
N LEU A 181 21.48 20.37 -32.87
CA LEU A 181 20.73 19.14 -32.56
C LEU A 181 19.35 19.43 -31.98
N MET A 182 19.23 20.48 -31.16
CA MET A 182 17.97 20.94 -30.61
C MET A 182 17.04 21.48 -31.70
N GLU A 183 17.59 22.27 -32.64
CA GLU A 183 16.86 22.76 -33.80
C GLU A 183 16.31 21.60 -34.64
N GLU A 184 17.12 20.59 -34.94
CA GLU A 184 16.69 19.39 -35.66
C GLU A 184 15.52 18.69 -34.95
N ARG A 185 15.66 18.47 -33.63
CA ARG A 185 14.61 17.84 -32.83
C ARG A 185 13.29 18.63 -32.84
N ASN A 186 13.37 19.95 -32.70
CA ASN A 186 12.20 20.82 -32.61
C ASN A 186 11.38 20.91 -33.90
N GLN A 187 11.94 20.49 -35.04
CA GLN A 187 11.21 20.48 -36.31
C GLN A 187 10.07 19.46 -36.36
N TYR A 188 10.27 18.27 -35.76
CA TYR A 188 9.25 17.22 -35.76
C TYR A 188 8.45 17.15 -34.46
N TYR A 189 8.97 17.68 -33.35
CA TYR A 189 8.25 17.79 -32.09
C TYR A 189 8.73 18.99 -31.27
N SER A 190 7.90 20.02 -31.17
CA SER A 190 8.29 21.32 -30.60
C SER A 190 8.06 21.47 -29.09
N VAL A 191 7.50 20.44 -28.43
CA VAL A 191 7.21 20.45 -26.98
C VAL A 191 8.27 19.63 -26.26
N ASP A 192 8.79 20.11 -25.14
CA ASP A 192 9.78 19.33 -24.39
C ASP A 192 9.12 18.14 -23.68
N ALA A 193 9.80 16.99 -23.73
CA ALA A 193 9.42 15.84 -22.93
C ALA A 193 9.93 16.07 -21.50
N SER A 194 9.11 15.82 -20.49
CA SER A 194 9.53 15.92 -19.09
C SER A 194 10.32 14.68 -18.68
N LEU A 195 11.52 14.90 -18.14
CA LEU A 195 12.39 13.88 -17.56
C LEU A 195 12.36 14.01 -16.04
N LEU A 196 11.95 12.95 -15.35
CA LEU A 196 11.94 12.88 -13.90
C LEU A 196 13.07 11.97 -13.42
N ASP A 197 13.98 12.52 -12.63
CA ASP A 197 15.03 11.77 -11.95
C ASP A 197 14.61 11.42 -10.52
N PHE A 198 14.40 10.14 -10.21
CA PHE A 198 14.15 9.65 -8.85
C PHE A 198 15.38 8.99 -8.23
N THR A 199 16.00 9.70 -7.29
CA THR A 199 17.03 9.13 -6.42
C THR A 199 16.38 8.39 -5.26
N LEU A 200 16.56 7.07 -5.21
CA LEU A 200 16.01 6.20 -4.17
C LEU A 200 16.84 6.30 -2.90
N VAL A 201 16.18 6.51 -1.76
CA VAL A 201 16.86 6.62 -0.47
C VAL A 201 16.62 5.36 0.37
N ALA A 202 17.70 4.80 0.89
CA ALA A 202 17.71 3.75 1.91
C ALA A 202 18.69 4.10 3.02
N GLU A 203 18.58 3.40 4.15
CA GLU A 203 19.49 3.60 5.28
C GLU A 203 20.97 3.42 4.91
N THR A 204 21.26 2.50 4.01
CA THR A 204 22.63 2.24 3.53
C THR A 204 23.19 3.32 2.62
N THR A 205 22.38 4.29 2.19
CA THR A 205 22.75 5.31 1.18
C THR A 205 22.75 6.73 1.73
N LEU A 206 22.62 6.95 3.04
CA LEU A 206 22.49 8.31 3.64
C LEU A 206 23.80 9.12 3.69
N GLY A 207 24.90 8.60 3.14
CA GLY A 207 26.24 9.19 3.22
C GLY A 207 26.62 10.12 2.06
N ASP A 208 27.93 10.20 1.80
CA ASP A 208 28.53 11.12 0.82
C ASP A 208 28.00 10.95 -0.61
N GLU A 209 27.62 9.71 -0.99
CA GLU A 209 27.04 9.42 -2.31
C GLU A 209 25.72 10.17 -2.53
N LEU A 210 24.83 10.19 -1.53
CA LEU A 210 23.57 10.94 -1.62
C LEU A 210 23.80 12.44 -1.53
N LEU A 211 24.78 12.89 -0.74
CA LEU A 211 25.17 14.30 -0.72
C LEU A 211 25.64 14.78 -2.10
N ALA A 212 26.44 13.97 -2.81
CA ALA A 212 26.88 14.28 -4.17
C ALA A 212 25.71 14.41 -5.16
N GLU A 213 24.70 13.51 -5.07
CA GLU A 213 23.48 13.64 -5.88
C GLU A 213 22.71 14.92 -5.58
N VAL A 214 22.52 15.24 -4.30
CA VAL A 214 21.84 16.47 -3.90
C VAL A 214 22.62 17.69 -4.35
N GLN A 215 23.96 17.66 -4.37
CA GLN A 215 24.77 18.80 -4.83
C GLN A 215 24.87 18.93 -6.37
N SER A 216 24.37 17.97 -7.14
CA SER A 216 24.30 18.04 -8.60
C SER A 216 23.51 19.27 -9.07
N GLN A 217 23.89 19.83 -10.23
CA GLN A 217 23.20 20.99 -10.83
C GLN A 217 21.84 20.64 -11.46
N ILE A 218 21.63 19.38 -11.83
CA ILE A 218 20.40 18.93 -12.49
C ILE A 218 19.27 18.81 -11.46
N PRO A 219 18.01 19.14 -11.83
CA PRO A 219 16.86 18.87 -10.99
C PRO A 219 16.75 17.40 -10.60
N THR A 220 16.53 17.12 -9.32
CA THR A 220 16.52 15.75 -8.76
C THR A 220 15.32 15.57 -7.84
N ASN A 221 14.75 14.37 -7.76
CA ASN A 221 13.64 14.06 -6.87
C ASN A 221 14.05 12.98 -5.87
N LEU A 222 14.03 13.31 -4.59
CA LEU A 222 14.37 12.35 -3.53
C LEU A 222 13.15 11.52 -3.17
N TRP A 223 13.28 10.21 -3.29
CA TRP A 223 12.26 9.26 -2.85
C TRP A 223 12.66 8.69 -1.48
N VAL A 224 12.13 9.29 -0.43
CA VAL A 224 12.55 9.09 0.96
C VAL A 224 11.34 8.91 1.86
N SER A 225 11.41 8.07 2.90
CA SER A 225 10.35 7.91 3.93
C SER A 225 10.56 8.86 5.11
N GLY A 226 9.52 9.11 5.93
CA GLY A 226 9.65 9.97 7.11
C GLY A 226 10.67 9.45 8.14
N THR A 227 10.76 8.13 8.32
CA THR A 227 11.83 7.49 9.15
C THR A 227 13.23 7.80 8.65
N LEU A 228 13.45 7.82 7.34
CA LEU A 228 14.74 8.17 6.75
C LEU A 228 14.99 9.68 6.84
N ALA A 229 13.95 10.51 6.72
CA ALA A 229 14.05 11.95 6.95
C ALA A 229 14.52 12.26 8.39
N GLN A 230 13.96 11.58 9.39
CA GLN A 230 14.41 11.69 10.79
C GLN A 230 15.90 11.33 10.93
N LYS A 231 16.32 10.20 10.35
CA LYS A 231 17.73 9.77 10.37
C LYS A 231 18.65 10.77 9.69
N ILE A 232 18.27 11.31 8.52
CA ILE A 232 19.04 12.34 7.83
C ILE A 232 19.22 13.56 8.72
N ALA A 233 18.15 14.04 9.36
CA ALA A 233 18.20 15.20 10.24
C ALA A 233 19.09 14.98 11.48
N SER A 234 19.03 13.78 12.08
CA SER A 234 19.79 13.49 13.31
C SER A 234 21.24 13.08 13.07
N GLU A 235 21.52 12.35 11.99
CA GLU A 235 22.82 11.70 11.75
C GLU A 235 23.62 12.35 10.61
N HIS A 236 22.96 13.04 9.67
CA HIS A 236 23.57 13.61 8.47
C HIS A 236 23.19 15.09 8.26
N PRO A 237 23.56 16.00 9.17
CA PRO A 237 23.10 17.40 9.14
C PRO A 237 23.55 18.19 7.90
N LEU A 238 24.74 17.88 7.33
CA LEU A 238 25.20 18.50 6.08
C LEU A 238 24.30 18.12 4.89
N LEU A 239 23.88 16.86 4.82
CA LEU A 239 22.94 16.40 3.82
C LEU A 239 21.56 17.05 4.01
N ALA A 240 21.06 17.10 5.25
CA ALA A 240 19.80 17.77 5.56
C ALA A 240 19.82 19.24 5.08
N GLN A 241 20.90 19.96 5.36
CA GLN A 241 21.07 21.34 4.90
C GLN A 241 21.11 21.44 3.37
N ALA A 242 21.86 20.59 2.68
CA ALA A 242 21.93 20.60 1.22
C ALA A 242 20.56 20.32 0.57
N ILE A 243 19.76 19.43 1.17
CA ILE A 243 18.38 19.16 0.73
C ILE A 243 17.52 20.41 0.86
N VAL A 244 17.60 21.12 2.00
CA VAL A 244 16.87 22.36 2.23
C VAL A 244 17.25 23.42 1.19
N GLU A 245 18.54 23.65 0.99
CA GLU A 245 19.06 24.67 0.06
C GLU A 245 18.61 24.39 -1.39
N LYS A 246 18.76 23.15 -1.88
CA LYS A 246 18.37 22.81 -3.26
C LYS A 246 16.85 22.82 -3.47
N ARG A 247 16.06 22.46 -2.44
CA ARG A 247 14.60 22.59 -2.49
C ARG A 247 14.17 24.05 -2.52
N GLU A 248 14.78 24.93 -1.73
CA GLU A 248 14.49 26.38 -1.78
C GLU A 248 14.83 26.98 -3.15
N ALA A 249 15.86 26.46 -3.82
CA ALA A 249 16.18 26.76 -5.21
C ALA A 249 15.19 26.15 -6.24
N LYS A 250 14.18 25.38 -5.80
CA LYS A 250 13.18 24.67 -6.61
C LYS A 250 13.76 23.64 -7.60
N THR A 251 14.96 23.14 -7.34
CA THR A 251 15.61 22.11 -8.15
C THR A 251 15.71 20.76 -7.43
N LEU A 252 15.07 20.63 -6.26
CA LEU A 252 14.88 19.34 -5.59
C LEU A 252 13.41 19.14 -5.23
N GLY A 253 12.86 18.01 -5.67
CA GLY A 253 11.53 17.54 -5.31
C GLY A 253 11.54 16.45 -4.24
N LEU A 254 10.46 16.35 -3.47
CA LEU A 254 10.31 15.33 -2.42
C LEU A 254 9.14 14.41 -2.73
N VAL A 255 9.45 13.11 -2.87
CA VAL A 255 8.47 12.04 -3.01
C VAL A 255 8.42 11.23 -1.73
N GLY A 256 7.25 11.18 -1.10
CA GLY A 256 7.08 10.50 0.17
C GLY A 256 5.76 10.81 0.85
N GLY A 257 5.73 10.76 2.17
CA GLY A 257 4.55 11.20 2.94
C GLY A 257 4.29 10.38 4.19
N GLU A 258 4.55 9.10 4.13
CA GLU A 258 4.39 8.18 5.25
C GLU A 258 5.62 8.21 6.16
N LEU A 259 5.43 8.01 7.47
CA LEU A 259 6.54 7.77 8.39
C LEU A 259 7.22 6.42 8.06
N VAL A 260 6.42 5.36 7.96
CA VAL A 260 6.87 3.98 7.71
C VAL A 260 6.13 3.38 6.50
N GLU A 261 6.89 2.72 5.61
CA GLU A 261 6.31 1.96 4.50
C GLU A 261 5.93 0.53 4.92
N GLY A 262 4.75 0.39 5.53
CA GLY A 262 4.14 -0.89 5.95
C GLY A 262 2.97 -1.35 5.06
N PRO A 263 2.21 -2.39 5.44
CA PRO A 263 1.03 -2.87 4.71
C PRO A 263 -0.15 -1.91 4.85
N LEU A 264 -0.05 -0.75 4.20
CA LEU A 264 -1.00 0.36 4.27
C LEU A 264 -2.42 -0.06 3.90
N ASN A 265 -2.56 -1.00 2.96
CA ASN A 265 -3.84 -1.54 2.53
C ASN A 265 -4.55 -2.37 3.62
N LEU A 266 -3.83 -2.80 4.66
CA LEU A 266 -4.37 -3.50 5.83
C LEU A 266 -4.48 -2.60 7.07
N LEU A 267 -4.10 -1.33 6.99
CA LEU A 267 -4.32 -0.39 8.08
C LEU A 267 -5.77 0.12 8.05
N ASP A 268 -6.33 0.33 9.25
CA ASP A 268 -7.58 1.07 9.39
C ASP A 268 -7.41 2.54 8.99
N PRO A 269 -8.50 3.28 8.67
CA PRO A 269 -8.40 4.66 8.21
C PRO A 269 -7.61 5.59 9.15
N GLU A 270 -7.80 5.47 10.46
CA GLU A 270 -7.14 6.34 11.44
C GLU A 270 -5.64 6.02 11.56
N ALA A 271 -5.25 4.75 11.58
CA ALA A 271 -3.84 4.35 11.58
C ALA A 271 -3.13 4.78 10.28
N LEU A 272 -3.83 4.66 9.15
CA LEU A 272 -3.33 5.14 7.85
C LEU A 272 -3.08 6.65 7.90
N LEU A 273 -4.04 7.45 8.36
CA LEU A 273 -3.89 8.90 8.45
C LEU A 273 -2.82 9.31 9.47
N GLN A 274 -2.73 8.61 10.61
CA GLN A 274 -1.68 8.84 11.60
C GLN A 274 -0.29 8.63 11.00
N ASN A 275 -0.07 7.58 10.20
CA ASN A 275 1.20 7.36 9.52
C ASN A 275 1.60 8.53 8.60
N PHE A 276 0.61 9.20 7.97
CA PHE A 276 0.85 10.41 7.18
C PHE A 276 1.14 11.63 8.04
N HIS A 277 0.38 11.87 9.10
CA HIS A 277 0.63 13.00 10.00
C HIS A 277 1.99 12.90 10.70
N ASP A 278 2.34 11.72 11.20
CA ASP A 278 3.65 11.47 11.82
C ASP A 278 4.77 11.59 10.78
N GLY A 279 4.51 11.15 9.53
CA GLY A 279 5.41 11.33 8.40
C GLY A 279 5.63 12.81 8.10
N HIS A 280 4.56 13.58 7.88
CA HIS A 280 4.61 15.03 7.65
C HIS A 280 5.40 15.76 8.72
N ALA A 281 5.13 15.48 10.00
CA ALA A 281 5.89 16.05 11.11
C ALA A 281 7.39 15.71 11.03
N ALA A 282 7.75 14.49 10.61
CA ALA A 282 9.14 14.10 10.39
C ALA A 282 9.81 14.87 9.23
N TYR A 283 9.14 15.07 8.10
CA TYR A 283 9.69 15.89 7.00
C TYR A 283 9.78 17.37 7.37
N GLU A 284 8.78 17.91 8.05
CA GLU A 284 8.79 19.30 8.51
C GLU A 284 9.94 19.54 9.49
N ALA A 285 10.18 18.61 10.42
CA ALA A 285 11.33 18.69 11.32
C ALA A 285 12.67 18.55 10.59
N ALA A 286 12.76 17.68 9.57
CA ALA A 286 14.02 17.39 8.87
C ALA A 286 14.37 18.42 7.80
N PHE A 287 13.38 18.87 7.04
CA PHE A 287 13.54 19.68 5.84
C PHE A 287 12.73 20.97 5.88
N GLY A 288 11.86 21.20 6.86
CA GLY A 288 11.04 22.41 6.98
C GLY A 288 9.73 22.39 6.19
N VAL A 289 9.46 21.34 5.40
CA VAL A 289 8.20 21.14 4.66
C VAL A 289 7.83 19.67 4.57
N ALA A 290 6.53 19.37 4.55
CA ALA A 290 6.01 18.07 4.16
C ALA A 290 6.04 17.87 2.61
N PRO A 291 6.20 16.63 2.12
CA PRO A 291 6.17 16.35 0.68
C PRO A 291 4.78 16.62 0.11
N ARG A 292 4.75 17.16 -1.12
CA ARG A 292 3.50 17.44 -1.87
C ARG A 292 3.19 16.40 -2.92
N VAL A 293 4.09 15.47 -3.18
CA VAL A 293 3.89 14.33 -4.07
C VAL A 293 4.03 13.03 -3.29
N PHE A 294 2.99 12.21 -3.36
CA PHE A 294 3.00 10.92 -2.69
C PHE A 294 3.79 9.90 -3.49
N GLY A 295 4.62 9.11 -2.82
CA GLY A 295 5.17 7.90 -3.40
C GLY A 295 5.83 7.07 -2.32
N ARG A 296 5.97 5.77 -2.59
CA ARG A 296 6.56 4.79 -1.68
C ARG A 296 7.29 3.70 -2.45
N ARG A 297 8.37 3.17 -1.89
CA ARG A 297 9.13 2.09 -2.53
C ARG A 297 8.46 0.74 -2.31
N ARG A 298 8.11 0.42 -1.07
CA ARG A 298 7.44 -0.86 -0.74
C ARG A 298 6.00 -0.89 -1.23
N PHE A 299 5.47 -2.08 -1.50
CA PHE A 299 4.07 -2.22 -1.90
C PHE A 299 3.14 -1.62 -0.83
N GLY A 300 2.00 -1.04 -1.21
CA GLY A 300 1.01 -0.53 -0.24
C GLY A 300 -0.01 0.42 -0.88
N MET A 301 -0.28 0.25 -2.17
CA MET A 301 -1.27 1.04 -2.88
C MET A 301 -2.67 0.48 -2.58
N THR A 302 -3.62 1.38 -2.29
CA THR A 302 -5.03 1.06 -2.09
C THR A 302 -5.91 2.13 -2.73
N ALA A 303 -7.06 1.73 -3.27
CA ALA A 303 -8.05 2.64 -3.84
C ALA A 303 -8.68 3.60 -2.81
N PHE A 304 -8.35 3.49 -1.52
CA PHE A 304 -8.74 4.47 -0.51
C PHE A 304 -7.84 5.73 -0.48
N LEU A 305 -6.63 5.66 -1.06
CA LEU A 305 -5.65 6.74 -0.96
C LEU A 305 -6.06 8.08 -1.62
N PRO A 306 -6.73 8.13 -2.78
CA PRO A 306 -7.01 9.41 -3.44
C PRO A 306 -7.72 10.45 -2.56
N GLN A 307 -8.70 10.06 -1.74
CA GLN A 307 -9.36 10.99 -0.80
C GLN A 307 -8.44 11.45 0.32
N VAL A 308 -7.58 10.56 0.83
CA VAL A 308 -6.62 10.88 1.90
C VAL A 308 -5.59 11.88 1.39
N LEU A 309 -4.98 11.59 0.24
CA LEU A 309 -3.98 12.46 -0.38
C LEU A 309 -4.55 13.83 -0.72
N ARG A 310 -5.75 13.88 -1.31
CA ARG A 310 -6.44 15.15 -1.57
C ARG A 310 -6.75 15.92 -0.28
N GLY A 311 -7.27 15.23 0.74
CA GLY A 311 -7.62 15.84 2.02
C GLY A 311 -6.40 16.29 2.85
N LEU A 312 -5.21 15.80 2.53
CA LEU A 312 -3.92 16.26 3.08
C LEU A 312 -3.24 17.33 2.21
N GLY A 313 -3.78 17.64 1.02
CA GLY A 313 -3.26 18.69 0.14
C GLY A 313 -2.16 18.27 -0.83
N TYR A 314 -2.01 16.98 -1.12
CA TYR A 314 -1.08 16.49 -2.14
C TYR A 314 -1.47 16.96 -3.55
N LEU A 315 -0.46 17.27 -4.36
CA LEU A 315 -0.58 17.65 -5.77
C LEU A 315 -0.79 16.45 -6.67
N GLY A 316 -0.04 15.39 -6.41
CA GLY A 316 0.01 14.21 -7.26
C GLY A 316 0.57 13.00 -6.52
N ALA A 317 0.57 11.86 -7.19
CA ALA A 317 1.16 10.63 -6.68
C ALA A 317 1.93 9.85 -7.73
N ILE A 318 2.96 9.14 -7.30
CA ILE A 318 3.61 8.10 -8.08
C ILE A 318 2.84 6.80 -7.88
N HIS A 319 2.03 6.43 -8.87
CA HIS A 319 1.28 5.17 -8.90
C HIS A 319 2.18 4.05 -9.43
N ALA A 320 3.27 3.82 -8.69
CA ALA A 320 4.22 2.74 -8.92
C ALA A 320 4.81 2.31 -7.58
N THR A 321 5.22 1.05 -7.48
CA THR A 321 5.95 0.51 -6.33
C THR A 321 7.19 -0.23 -6.83
N LEU A 322 8.30 -0.13 -6.10
CA LEU A 322 9.60 -0.71 -6.45
C LEU A 322 9.86 -2.03 -5.70
N ASP A 323 8.79 -2.70 -5.30
CA ASP A 323 8.78 -3.95 -4.54
C ASP A 323 7.97 -5.01 -5.27
N GLU A 324 7.99 -6.24 -4.78
CA GLU A 324 7.12 -7.30 -5.28
C GLU A 324 5.64 -6.90 -5.20
N GLY A 325 4.80 -7.55 -5.99
CA GLY A 325 3.35 -7.31 -6.01
C GLY A 325 2.86 -7.00 -7.40
N ARG A 326 1.59 -6.64 -7.51
CA ARG A 326 0.99 -6.22 -8.77
C ARG A 326 0.08 -5.04 -8.51
N LEU A 327 0.27 -3.99 -9.28
CA LEU A 327 -0.64 -2.84 -9.36
C LEU A 327 -1.26 -2.80 -10.77
N PRO A 328 -2.45 -2.18 -10.92
CA PRO A 328 -2.97 -1.85 -12.23
C PRO A 328 -2.06 -0.83 -12.90
N VAL A 329 -1.87 -0.95 -14.22
CA VAL A 329 -0.95 -0.13 -15.00
C VAL A 329 -1.75 0.69 -16.00
N SER A 330 -1.41 1.97 -16.12
CA SER A 330 -1.97 2.86 -17.13
C SER A 330 -1.23 2.70 -18.47
N ASN A 331 -1.92 2.93 -19.58
CA ASN A 331 -1.29 3.07 -20.89
C ASN A 331 -0.67 4.46 -21.10
N GLN A 332 -1.08 5.45 -20.30
CA GLN A 332 -0.59 6.83 -20.28
C GLN A 332 0.39 7.05 -19.13
N GLY A 333 1.46 7.84 -19.36
CA GLY A 333 2.40 8.29 -18.33
C GLY A 333 1.71 9.06 -17.20
N LYS A 334 0.96 10.12 -17.53
CA LYS A 334 0.10 10.85 -16.59
C LYS A 334 -1.34 10.32 -16.64
N ALA A 335 -1.90 9.94 -15.50
CA ALA A 335 -3.27 9.45 -15.39
C ALA A 335 -3.98 10.02 -14.16
N ARG A 336 -5.31 10.06 -14.18
CA ARG A 336 -6.11 10.43 -13.02
C ARG A 336 -6.53 9.20 -12.24
N TRP A 337 -6.03 9.06 -11.02
CA TRP A 337 -6.35 7.96 -10.12
C TRP A 337 -7.61 8.28 -9.31
N GLU A 338 -8.67 7.51 -9.55
CA GLU A 338 -9.94 7.60 -8.82
C GLU A 338 -9.98 6.65 -7.63
N GLY A 339 -10.41 7.15 -6.48
CA GLY A 339 -10.60 6.39 -5.25
C GLY A 339 -11.99 5.80 -5.11
N VAL A 340 -12.19 4.96 -4.09
CA VAL A 340 -13.50 4.32 -3.81
C VAL A 340 -14.62 5.31 -3.50
N ASP A 341 -14.29 6.55 -3.13
CA ASP A 341 -15.24 7.63 -2.87
C ASP A 341 -15.51 8.52 -4.10
N GLY A 342 -14.83 8.27 -5.21
CA GLY A 342 -14.85 9.12 -6.40
C GLY A 342 -13.91 10.33 -6.31
N SER A 343 -13.13 10.50 -5.24
CA SER A 343 -12.05 11.48 -5.23
C SER A 343 -10.96 11.09 -6.23
N THR A 344 -10.36 12.09 -6.85
CA THR A 344 -9.35 11.92 -7.89
C THR A 344 -8.07 12.67 -7.57
N ILE A 345 -6.94 12.08 -7.90
CA ILE A 345 -5.63 12.73 -7.85
C ILE A 345 -4.84 12.42 -9.13
N ASP A 346 -4.06 13.37 -9.60
CA ASP A 346 -3.21 13.16 -10.77
C ASP A 346 -2.03 12.28 -10.38
N THR A 347 -1.62 11.39 -11.28
CA THR A 347 -0.60 10.38 -10.99
C THR A 347 0.36 10.15 -12.15
N LEU A 348 1.60 9.82 -11.81
CA LEU A 348 2.53 9.17 -12.72
C LEU A 348 2.28 7.66 -12.62
N ALA A 349 1.74 7.06 -13.68
CA ALA A 349 1.22 5.69 -13.68
C ALA A 349 2.07 4.70 -14.51
N LYS A 350 3.21 5.16 -15.05
CA LYS A 350 4.26 4.31 -15.62
C LYS A 350 5.40 4.14 -14.61
N PHE A 351 5.99 2.95 -14.60
CA PHE A 351 7.15 2.68 -13.76
C PHE A 351 8.37 3.46 -14.26
N PRO A 352 9.17 4.03 -13.34
CA PRO A 352 10.46 4.59 -13.70
C PRO A 352 11.36 3.54 -14.36
N LEU A 353 12.09 3.97 -15.39
CA LEU A 353 13.12 3.19 -16.05
C LEU A 353 14.35 3.08 -15.14
N ASP A 354 15.03 1.95 -15.19
CA ASP A 354 16.24 1.71 -14.40
C ASP A 354 17.43 2.44 -15.02
N ALA A 355 17.98 3.45 -14.33
CA ALA A 355 19.07 4.27 -14.86
C ALA A 355 20.44 3.56 -14.84
N THR A 356 20.52 2.36 -14.25
CA THR A 356 21.74 1.53 -14.22
C THR A 356 21.91 0.68 -15.47
N LYS A 357 20.84 0.48 -16.25
CA LYS A 357 20.81 -0.50 -17.34
C LYS A 357 21.19 0.11 -18.69
N PRO A 358 22.20 -0.42 -19.39
CA PRO A 358 22.56 0.01 -20.75
C PRO A 358 21.39 0.00 -21.74
N GLU A 359 20.55 -1.04 -21.70
CA GLU A 359 19.40 -1.18 -22.59
C GLU A 359 18.37 -0.04 -22.48
N THR A 360 18.25 0.59 -21.30
CA THR A 360 17.39 1.77 -21.09
C THR A 360 17.81 2.91 -22.02
N PHE A 361 19.12 3.13 -22.17
CA PHE A 361 19.70 4.23 -22.93
C PHE A 361 19.87 3.87 -24.42
N LEU A 362 20.15 2.60 -24.72
CA LEU A 362 20.17 2.13 -26.10
C LEU A 362 18.80 2.31 -26.79
N SER A 363 17.71 2.10 -26.04
CA SER A 363 16.33 2.23 -26.53
C SER A 363 15.66 3.56 -26.18
N LEU A 364 16.42 4.56 -25.69
CA LEU A 364 15.86 5.83 -25.19
C LEU A 364 15.01 6.55 -26.24
N PHE A 365 15.49 6.69 -27.48
CA PHE A 365 14.72 7.33 -28.56
C PHE A 365 13.38 6.63 -28.83
N SER A 366 13.30 5.29 -28.70
CA SER A 366 12.04 4.54 -28.87
C SER A 366 11.08 4.90 -27.75
N LYS A 367 11.57 5.02 -26.51
CA LYS A 367 10.75 5.39 -25.34
C LYS A 367 10.29 6.84 -25.40
N LEU A 368 11.17 7.76 -25.83
CA LEU A 368 10.82 9.16 -26.09
C LEU A 368 9.79 9.27 -27.21
N GLY A 369 10.00 8.61 -28.35
CA GLY A 369 9.07 8.61 -29.48
C GLY A 369 7.70 8.03 -29.09
N GLU A 370 7.67 6.91 -28.37
CA GLU A 370 6.42 6.34 -27.82
C GLU A 370 5.68 7.32 -26.91
N ALA A 371 6.40 8.08 -26.08
CA ALA A 371 5.82 9.09 -25.20
C ALA A 371 5.29 10.29 -26.00
N MET A 372 6.06 10.80 -26.97
CA MET A 372 5.68 11.93 -27.83
C MET A 372 4.49 11.62 -28.73
N ASP A 373 4.39 10.40 -29.27
CA ASP A 373 3.27 9.98 -30.12
C ASP A 373 2.00 9.65 -29.31
N GLY A 374 2.18 9.04 -28.13
CA GLY A 374 1.10 8.35 -27.43
C GLY A 374 0.55 9.06 -26.20
N GLU A 375 1.29 10.02 -25.63
CA GLU A 375 0.94 10.65 -24.35
C GLU A 375 0.49 12.10 -24.51
N HIS A 376 -0.43 12.53 -23.64
CA HIS A 376 -0.81 13.94 -23.56
C HIS A 376 0.33 14.81 -23.00
N VAL A 377 1.12 14.25 -22.09
CA VAL A 377 2.31 14.87 -21.51
C VAL A 377 3.43 13.85 -21.68
N ALA A 378 4.30 14.06 -22.66
CA ALA A 378 5.40 13.15 -22.96
C ALA A 378 6.35 13.08 -21.77
N THR A 379 6.35 11.94 -21.07
CA THR A 379 7.03 11.81 -19.78
C THR A 379 7.89 10.57 -19.73
N LEU A 380 9.16 10.74 -19.34
CA LEU A 380 10.02 9.64 -18.92
C LEU A 380 10.47 9.86 -17.48
N ALA A 381 10.48 8.78 -16.71
CA ALA A 381 11.01 8.78 -15.36
C ALA A 381 12.15 7.76 -15.28
N PHE A 382 13.18 8.11 -14.51
CA PHE A 382 14.32 7.25 -14.21
C PHE A 382 14.38 7.02 -12.70
N ALA A 383 14.85 5.86 -12.28
CA ALA A 383 15.12 5.57 -10.88
C ALA A 383 16.51 4.93 -10.72
N HIS A 384 17.22 5.34 -9.67
CA HIS A 384 18.51 4.79 -9.32
C HIS A 384 18.83 4.97 -7.83
N TRP A 385 19.81 4.22 -7.35
CA TRP A 385 20.44 4.49 -6.05
C TRP A 385 21.51 5.58 -6.21
N PRO A 386 21.85 6.34 -5.16
CA PRO A 386 22.85 7.40 -5.25
C PRO A 386 24.16 6.92 -5.86
N GLN A 387 24.65 7.63 -6.88
CA GLN A 387 25.90 7.35 -7.61
C GLN A 387 25.99 5.96 -8.29
N ILE A 388 24.93 5.15 -8.24
CA ILE A 388 24.84 3.88 -8.96
C ILE A 388 24.01 4.15 -10.21
N THR A 389 24.68 4.62 -11.25
CA THR A 389 24.08 4.98 -12.55
C THR A 389 24.90 4.39 -13.69
N SER A 390 24.30 4.31 -14.88
CA SER A 390 25.05 3.96 -16.08
C SER A 390 25.78 5.20 -16.66
N PRO A 391 26.90 5.03 -17.38
CA PRO A 391 27.60 6.17 -17.99
C PRO A 391 26.72 7.02 -18.93
N TRP A 392 25.76 6.41 -19.61
CA TRP A 392 24.86 7.10 -20.54
C TRP A 392 23.77 7.91 -19.83
N TYR A 393 23.47 7.57 -18.58
CA TYR A 393 22.67 8.44 -17.73
C TYR A 393 23.42 9.73 -17.40
N GLU A 394 24.71 9.64 -17.06
CA GLU A 394 25.54 10.82 -16.83
C GLU A 394 25.77 11.62 -18.13
N ASP A 395 25.87 10.95 -19.28
CA ASP A 395 25.86 11.62 -20.59
C ASP A 395 24.54 12.39 -20.78
N LEU A 396 23.38 11.80 -20.47
CA LEU A 396 22.08 12.47 -20.54
C LEU A 396 22.00 13.69 -19.61
N LYS A 397 22.50 13.59 -18.37
CA LYS A 397 22.62 14.73 -17.45
C LYS A 397 23.57 15.81 -17.98
N THR A 398 24.62 15.42 -18.70
CA THR A 398 25.56 16.36 -19.33
C THR A 398 24.91 17.08 -20.50
N ILE A 399 24.15 16.37 -21.36
CA ILE A 399 23.36 16.98 -22.45
C ILE A 399 22.44 18.07 -21.91
N ALA A 400 21.74 17.80 -20.80
CA ALA A 400 20.81 18.74 -20.18
C ALA A 400 21.46 20.05 -19.69
N ARG A 401 22.80 20.11 -19.55
CA ARG A 401 23.53 21.36 -19.24
C ARG A 401 23.66 22.29 -20.45
N TYR A 402 23.59 21.75 -21.66
CA TYR A 402 23.66 22.49 -22.92
C TYR A 402 22.27 22.79 -23.49
N GLY A 403 21.28 21.92 -23.27
CA GLY A 403 19.89 22.15 -23.67
C GLY A 403 19.00 20.92 -23.59
N ASN A 404 17.71 21.09 -23.86
CA ASN A 404 16.68 20.06 -23.68
C ASN A 404 16.50 19.14 -24.90
N CYS A 405 17.58 18.86 -25.65
CA CYS A 405 17.52 18.09 -26.90
C CYS A 405 16.77 16.76 -26.75
N LEU A 406 16.97 16.07 -25.62
CA LEU A 406 16.36 14.76 -25.32
C LEU A 406 15.28 14.84 -24.24
N GLY A 407 14.82 16.06 -23.91
CA GLY A 407 13.88 16.34 -22.82
C GLY A 407 14.48 17.22 -21.73
N GLU A 408 13.60 17.75 -20.88
CA GLU A 408 13.94 18.65 -19.78
C GLU A 408 13.85 17.92 -18.44
N PHE A 409 14.92 17.97 -17.64
CA PHE A 409 14.86 17.48 -16.26
C PHE A 409 14.06 18.43 -15.38
N VAL A 410 13.04 17.92 -14.71
CA VAL A 410 12.15 18.71 -13.84
C VAL A 410 11.98 18.09 -12.47
N THR A 411 11.60 18.91 -11.49
CA THR A 411 11.12 18.38 -10.21
C THR A 411 9.72 17.82 -10.37
N VAL A 412 9.36 16.88 -9.51
CA VAL A 412 8.07 16.18 -9.54
C VAL A 412 6.93 17.14 -9.19
N GLU A 413 7.16 18.11 -8.31
CA GLU A 413 6.21 19.19 -8.02
C GLU A 413 5.98 20.06 -9.25
N HIS A 414 7.06 20.50 -9.92
CA HIS A 414 6.95 21.27 -11.16
C HIS A 414 6.17 20.49 -12.24
N TYR A 415 6.47 19.20 -12.40
CA TYR A 415 5.74 18.34 -13.32
C TYR A 415 4.23 18.32 -13.04
N PHE A 416 3.79 18.18 -11.79
CA PHE A 416 2.35 18.16 -11.48
C PHE A 416 1.69 19.54 -11.52
N GLU A 417 2.43 20.62 -11.25
CA GLU A 417 1.92 21.99 -11.24
C GLU A 417 1.80 22.60 -12.65
N GLU A 418 2.80 22.38 -13.51
CA GLU A 418 2.94 23.10 -14.77
C GLU A 418 2.47 22.30 -15.99
N THR A 419 2.35 20.97 -15.88
CA THR A 419 1.82 20.15 -16.99
C THR A 419 0.31 19.98 -16.90
N ASP A 420 -0.35 19.91 -18.06
CA ASP A 420 -1.81 19.78 -18.16
C ASP A 420 -2.38 18.62 -17.34
N THR A 421 -3.61 18.80 -16.84
CA THR A 421 -4.33 17.75 -16.12
C THR A 421 -4.59 16.54 -17.01
N ALA A 422 -4.41 15.34 -16.48
CA ALA A 422 -4.63 14.12 -17.24
C ALA A 422 -6.10 13.98 -17.71
N THR A 423 -6.29 13.72 -19.00
CA THR A 423 -7.62 13.44 -19.59
C THR A 423 -8.07 12.00 -19.34
N TYR A 424 -7.13 11.07 -19.23
CA TYR A 424 -7.39 9.66 -18.97
C TYR A 424 -7.75 9.39 -17.50
N HIS A 425 -8.91 8.79 -17.28
CA HIS A 425 -9.40 8.40 -15.97
C HIS A 425 -9.05 6.92 -15.70
N GLY A 426 -8.10 6.68 -14.81
CA GLY A 426 -7.73 5.36 -14.33
C GLY A 426 -8.70 4.87 -13.26
N ASN A 427 -9.76 4.18 -13.68
CA ASN A 427 -10.66 3.48 -12.77
C ASN A 427 -10.04 2.13 -12.37
N PHE A 428 -9.12 2.17 -11.42
CA PHE A 428 -8.38 1.02 -10.91
C PHE A 428 -9.19 0.29 -9.84
N LYS A 429 -9.52 -0.98 -10.08
CA LYS A 429 -10.33 -1.74 -9.13
C LYS A 429 -9.48 -2.13 -7.91
N PRO A 430 -10.05 -2.16 -6.69
CA PRO A 430 -9.32 -2.56 -5.50
C PRO A 430 -8.67 -3.96 -5.58
N GLU A 431 -9.28 -4.88 -6.31
CA GLU A 431 -8.77 -6.25 -6.53
C GLU A 431 -7.57 -6.35 -7.50
N ASP A 432 -7.27 -5.28 -8.24
CA ASP A 432 -6.10 -5.22 -9.12
C ASP A 432 -4.80 -5.00 -8.33
N TYR A 433 -4.92 -4.50 -7.09
CA TYR A 433 -3.81 -4.35 -6.14
C TYR A 433 -3.57 -5.67 -5.43
N ARG A 434 -2.55 -6.42 -5.88
CA ARG A 434 -2.17 -7.70 -5.26
C ARG A 434 -0.89 -7.53 -4.46
N THR A 435 -1.04 -7.62 -3.15
CA THR A 435 0.09 -7.39 -2.26
C THR A 435 1.00 -8.61 -2.15
N PRO A 436 2.28 -8.41 -1.83
CA PRO A 436 3.22 -9.49 -1.58
C PRO A 436 3.34 -9.87 -0.11
N TRP A 437 2.61 -9.22 0.82
CA TRP A 437 2.91 -9.21 2.26
C TRP A 437 3.01 -10.60 2.90
N LEU A 438 2.00 -11.45 2.72
CA LEU A 438 2.02 -12.81 3.24
C LEU A 438 3.14 -13.68 2.63
N LYS A 439 3.51 -13.45 1.37
CA LYS A 439 4.62 -14.16 0.73
C LYS A 439 5.95 -13.68 1.29
N GLN A 440 6.13 -12.37 1.39
CA GLN A 440 7.35 -11.76 1.92
C GLN A 440 7.61 -12.17 3.36
N SER A 441 6.58 -12.21 4.21
CA SER A 441 6.76 -12.61 5.61
C SER A 441 7.29 -14.02 5.76
N ILE A 442 6.79 -14.95 4.95
CA ILE A 442 7.28 -16.34 4.91
C ILE A 442 8.69 -16.44 4.35
N VAL A 443 8.98 -15.74 3.23
CA VAL A 443 10.32 -15.73 2.62
C VAL A 443 11.36 -15.16 3.60
N ARG A 444 10.99 -14.12 4.36
CA ARG A 444 11.82 -13.50 5.40
C ARG A 444 11.86 -14.29 6.71
N ARG A 445 11.15 -15.42 6.81
CA ARG A 445 11.05 -16.26 8.02
C ARG A 445 10.56 -15.50 9.24
N GLN A 446 9.62 -14.60 9.03
CA GLN A 446 8.99 -13.84 10.11
C GLN A 446 8.10 -14.76 10.93
N GLU A 447 8.12 -14.54 12.25
CA GLU A 447 7.27 -15.26 13.18
C GLU A 447 5.85 -14.69 13.17
N GLY A 448 4.85 -15.56 13.05
CA GLY A 448 3.44 -15.18 13.08
C GLY A 448 2.94 -14.38 11.85
N PRO A 449 3.09 -14.87 10.61
CA PRO A 449 2.60 -14.17 9.41
C PRO A 449 1.12 -13.77 9.41
N VAL A 450 0.29 -14.43 10.21
CA VAL A 450 -1.12 -14.07 10.44
C VAL A 450 -1.27 -13.42 11.82
N SER A 451 -0.72 -14.02 12.87
CA SER A 451 -0.96 -13.55 14.24
C SER A 451 -0.45 -12.13 14.53
N GLN A 452 0.61 -11.68 13.87
CA GLN A 452 1.11 -10.32 14.06
C GLN A 452 0.13 -9.26 13.53
N HIS A 453 -0.58 -9.57 12.44
CA HIS A 453 -1.67 -8.70 11.96
C HIS A 453 -2.82 -8.69 12.96
N VAL A 454 -3.22 -9.87 13.47
CA VAL A 454 -4.28 -9.99 14.49
C VAL A 454 -3.93 -9.17 15.74
N ALA A 455 -2.69 -9.28 16.25
CA ALA A 455 -2.22 -8.54 17.41
C ALA A 455 -2.30 -7.02 17.20
N ARG A 456 -1.84 -6.53 16.03
CA ARG A 456 -1.94 -5.12 15.67
C ARG A 456 -3.39 -4.63 15.59
N GLU A 457 -4.29 -5.38 14.97
CA GLU A 457 -5.71 -5.00 14.89
C GLU A 457 -6.37 -4.95 16.27
N HIS A 458 -6.02 -5.88 17.16
CA HIS A 458 -6.48 -5.86 18.55
C HIS A 458 -5.95 -4.65 19.32
N HIS A 459 -4.65 -4.37 19.21
CA HIS A 459 -4.03 -3.19 19.80
C HIS A 459 -4.72 -1.90 19.32
N ASN A 460 -4.88 -1.72 18.00
CA ASN A 460 -5.54 -0.55 17.43
C ASN A 460 -7.00 -0.41 17.87
N ALA A 461 -7.73 -1.53 18.01
CA ALA A 461 -9.09 -1.51 18.52
C ALA A 461 -9.16 -1.16 20.02
N GLN A 462 -8.17 -1.58 20.82
CA GLN A 462 -8.06 -1.22 22.23
C GLN A 462 -7.74 0.27 22.41
N VAL A 463 -6.79 0.79 21.64
CA VAL A 463 -6.46 2.24 21.58
C VAL A 463 -7.70 3.05 21.17
N GLU A 464 -8.42 2.62 20.13
CA GLU A 464 -9.68 3.25 19.71
C GLU A 464 -10.70 3.31 20.85
N VAL A 465 -10.92 2.19 21.54
CA VAL A 465 -11.87 2.12 22.66
C VAL A 465 -11.43 3.02 23.80
N ALA A 466 -10.17 2.99 24.19
CA ALA A 466 -9.63 3.82 25.27
C ALA A 466 -9.77 5.31 24.96
N SER A 467 -9.36 5.75 23.77
CA SER A 467 -9.47 7.14 23.31
C SER A 467 -10.92 7.62 23.29
N LYS A 468 -11.85 6.79 22.79
CA LYS A 468 -13.29 7.11 22.81
C LYS A 468 -13.84 7.15 24.23
N LEU A 469 -13.49 6.21 25.11
CA LEU A 469 -13.93 6.22 26.51
C LEU A 469 -13.43 7.46 27.23
N HIS A 470 -12.14 7.78 27.12
CA HIS A 470 -11.57 9.00 27.70
C HIS A 470 -12.33 10.25 27.22
N SER A 471 -12.56 10.38 25.92
CA SER A 471 -13.33 11.49 25.35
C SER A 471 -14.76 11.52 25.88
N LEU A 472 -15.43 10.37 26.03
CA LEU A 472 -16.76 10.30 26.64
C LEU A 472 -16.73 10.75 28.10
N ALA A 473 -15.68 10.45 28.88
CA ALA A 473 -15.55 10.94 30.26
C ALA A 473 -15.52 12.48 30.31
N GLU A 474 -14.70 13.10 29.46
CA GLU A 474 -14.59 14.56 29.38
C GLU A 474 -15.89 15.22 28.90
N LEU A 475 -16.53 14.63 27.88
CA LEU A 475 -17.80 15.13 27.36
C LEU A 475 -18.94 15.03 28.39
N ILE A 476 -18.92 14.02 29.27
CA ILE A 476 -19.90 13.87 30.36
C ILE A 476 -19.58 14.84 31.51
N SER A 477 -18.30 15.00 31.88
CA SER A 477 -17.88 15.83 33.01
C SER A 477 -17.92 17.33 32.68
N GLY A 478 -17.80 17.70 31.40
CA GLY A 478 -17.65 19.07 30.93
C GLY A 478 -16.27 19.66 31.20
N GLN A 479 -15.29 18.84 31.59
CA GLN A 479 -13.93 19.25 31.97
C GLN A 479 -12.90 18.27 31.41
N ALA A 480 -11.80 18.83 30.92
CA ALA A 480 -10.63 18.08 30.49
C ALA A 480 -10.03 17.29 31.67
N ASN A 481 -9.49 16.11 31.39
CA ASN A 481 -8.81 15.29 32.39
C ASN A 481 -7.30 15.17 32.08
N PRO A 482 -6.48 16.17 32.45
CA PRO A 482 -5.05 16.20 32.12
C PRO A 482 -4.24 15.10 32.82
N GLY A 483 -4.81 14.44 33.84
CA GLY A 483 -4.11 13.39 34.60
C GLY A 483 -4.06 12.03 33.89
N THR A 484 -4.79 11.87 32.78
CA THR A 484 -4.85 10.60 32.04
C THR A 484 -4.73 10.87 30.56
N GLU A 485 -3.53 11.21 30.09
CA GLU A 485 -3.29 11.29 28.66
C GLU A 485 -3.46 9.89 28.07
N ALA A 486 -4.48 9.70 27.22
CA ALA A 486 -4.57 8.54 26.33
C ALA A 486 -3.54 8.69 25.20
N ASN A 487 -2.25 8.82 25.54
CA ASN A 487 -1.11 9.02 24.62
C ASN A 487 -0.74 7.77 23.82
N ALA A 488 -1.60 6.75 23.78
CA ALA A 488 -1.34 5.58 22.95
C ALA A 488 -1.72 5.91 21.50
N SER A 489 -0.74 5.85 20.61
CA SER A 489 -0.95 5.91 19.17
C SER A 489 -1.41 4.55 18.65
N ARG A 490 -2.11 4.54 17.51
CA ARG A 490 -2.35 3.28 16.79
C ARG A 490 -1.02 2.78 16.23
N SER A 491 -0.82 1.47 16.26
CA SER A 491 0.32 0.83 15.62
C SER A 491 0.20 0.94 14.09
N ILE A 492 1.21 1.57 13.51
CA ILE A 492 1.43 1.75 12.06
C ILE A 492 2.55 0.84 11.54
N GLN A 493 3.13 0.01 12.42
CA GLN A 493 4.29 -0.81 12.10
C GLN A 493 3.92 -1.92 11.11
N ASP A 494 4.91 -2.31 10.31
CA ASP A 494 4.84 -3.53 9.51
C ASP A 494 4.78 -4.72 10.48
N PRO A 495 3.77 -5.60 10.41
CA PRO A 495 3.71 -6.82 11.25
C PRO A 495 4.93 -7.74 11.09
N ALA A 496 5.72 -7.54 10.03
CA ALA A 496 7.07 -8.09 9.87
C ALA A 496 8.08 -7.69 10.95
N ASN A 497 7.93 -6.46 11.45
CA ASN A 497 8.76 -5.81 12.46
C ASN A 497 7.81 -5.32 13.56
N PRO A 498 7.15 -6.26 14.27
CA PRO A 498 6.18 -5.90 15.29
C PRO A 498 6.92 -5.05 16.33
N GLY A 499 6.42 -3.84 16.57
CA GLY A 499 6.96 -2.96 17.59
C GLY A 499 6.65 -3.50 19.00
N GLN A 500 6.57 -2.59 19.97
CA GLN A 500 6.15 -2.92 21.34
C GLN A 500 4.61 -2.96 21.46
N ASP A 501 3.92 -3.67 20.57
CA ASP A 501 2.47 -3.82 20.61
C ASP A 501 2.11 -4.80 21.76
N HIS A 502 1.78 -4.28 22.94
CA HIS A 502 1.65 -5.05 24.20
C HIS A 502 0.22 -5.10 24.74
N THR A 503 -0.47 -6.24 24.55
CA THR A 503 -1.88 -6.43 24.96
C THR A 503 -2.16 -6.15 26.44
N GLU A 504 -1.25 -6.50 27.36
CA GLU A 504 -1.46 -6.25 28.80
C GLU A 504 -1.44 -4.75 29.16
N ALA A 505 -0.64 -3.96 28.46
CA ALA A 505 -0.61 -2.51 28.66
C ALA A 505 -1.92 -1.88 28.14
N ASP A 506 -2.38 -2.36 26.98
CA ASP A 506 -3.61 -1.91 26.34
C ASP A 506 -4.85 -2.19 27.19
N GLU A 507 -4.96 -3.39 27.78
CA GLU A 507 -6.07 -3.72 28.68
C GLU A 507 -6.11 -2.83 29.93
N LYS A 508 -4.94 -2.51 30.51
CA LYS A 508 -4.84 -1.60 31.65
C LYS A 508 -5.28 -0.18 31.27
N MET A 509 -4.90 0.29 30.08
CA MET A 509 -5.32 1.58 29.55
C MET A 509 -6.83 1.65 29.34
N VAL A 510 -7.43 0.63 28.70
CA VAL A 510 -8.89 0.56 28.53
C VAL A 510 -9.59 0.54 29.89
N LEU A 511 -9.08 -0.22 30.85
CA LEU A 511 -9.64 -0.28 32.19
C LEU A 511 -9.54 1.08 32.92
N ALA A 512 -8.42 1.80 32.80
CA ALA A 512 -8.23 3.12 33.40
C ALA A 512 -9.24 4.15 32.84
N THR A 513 -9.31 4.26 31.50
CA THR A 513 -10.26 5.16 30.83
C THR A 513 -11.70 4.77 31.10
N GLN A 514 -12.01 3.48 31.22
CA GLN A 514 -13.33 3.02 31.62
C GLN A 514 -13.69 3.48 33.05
N HIS A 515 -12.76 3.41 34.01
CA HIS A 515 -12.99 3.95 35.35
C HIS A 515 -13.23 5.46 35.35
N GLU A 516 -12.59 6.22 34.46
CA GLU A 516 -12.86 7.65 34.30
C GLU A 516 -14.29 7.90 33.85
N VAL A 517 -14.79 7.20 32.83
CA VAL A 517 -16.18 7.35 32.38
C VAL A 517 -17.15 6.98 33.51
N VAL A 518 -16.89 5.87 34.21
CA VAL A 518 -17.70 5.41 35.35
C VAL A 518 -17.77 6.47 36.46
N LYS A 519 -16.65 7.18 36.72
CA LYS A 519 -16.56 8.27 37.70
C LYS A 519 -17.28 9.53 37.22
N ALA A 520 -17.21 9.85 35.94
CA ALA A 520 -17.85 11.01 35.34
C ALA A 520 -19.38 10.87 35.28
N LEU A 521 -19.90 9.65 35.19
CA LEU A 521 -21.35 9.40 35.08
C LEU A 521 -22.15 9.98 36.26
N PRO A 522 -23.14 10.85 36.00
CA PRO A 522 -24.07 11.32 37.03
C PRO A 522 -24.84 10.15 37.65
N ARG A 523 -24.93 10.14 38.98
CA ARG A 523 -25.60 9.08 39.77
C ARG A 523 -26.96 9.54 40.29
N SER A 524 -27.88 8.60 40.44
CA SER A 524 -29.18 8.84 41.08
C SER A 524 -29.05 8.88 42.61
N ASP A 525 -30.06 9.42 43.29
CA ASP A 525 -30.15 9.45 44.76
C ASP A 525 -30.54 8.09 45.38
N GLN A 526 -30.61 7.03 44.58
CA GLN A 526 -30.96 5.70 45.06
C GLN A 526 -29.82 5.08 45.89
N SER A 527 -30.15 4.11 46.73
CA SER A 527 -29.13 3.37 47.47
C SER A 527 -28.21 2.60 46.51
N PRO A 528 -26.91 2.51 46.81
CA PRO A 528 -26.01 1.69 46.01
C PRO A 528 -26.51 0.25 45.88
N GLU A 529 -26.38 -0.32 44.68
CA GLU A 529 -26.63 -1.75 44.40
C GLU A 529 -25.45 -2.41 43.68
N ARG A 530 -25.40 -3.75 43.70
CA ARG A 530 -24.41 -4.52 42.93
C ARG A 530 -24.84 -4.55 41.47
N ALA A 531 -24.01 -4.04 40.57
CA ALA A 531 -24.33 -4.02 39.16
C ALA A 531 -23.10 -4.13 38.26
N TYR A 532 -23.35 -4.50 37.01
CA TYR A 532 -22.40 -4.33 35.92
C TYR A 532 -22.81 -3.12 35.07
N LEU A 533 -21.82 -2.35 34.63
CA LEU A 533 -21.98 -1.26 33.69
C LEU A 533 -21.22 -1.59 32.41
N SER A 534 -21.96 -1.70 31.31
CA SER A 534 -21.41 -2.04 29.98
C SER A 534 -21.51 -0.83 29.06
N PHE A 535 -20.38 -0.42 28.49
CA PHE A 535 -20.31 0.69 27.52
C PHE A 535 -20.22 0.19 26.07
N ASN A 536 -20.69 1.01 25.15
CA ASN A 536 -20.59 0.81 23.71
C ASN A 536 -19.97 2.06 23.05
N THR A 537 -18.78 1.90 22.47
CA THR A 537 -18.02 2.97 21.81
C THR A 537 -18.30 3.09 20.30
N LEU A 538 -19.14 2.22 19.72
CA LEU A 538 -19.60 2.36 18.33
C LEU A 538 -20.93 3.12 18.33
N ASN A 539 -21.24 3.79 17.23
CA ASN A 539 -22.48 4.56 17.06
C ASN A 539 -23.70 3.72 16.65
N SER A 540 -23.58 2.38 16.66
CA SER A 540 -24.68 1.43 16.42
C SER A 540 -25.08 0.68 17.70
N VAL A 541 -26.36 0.34 17.83
CA VAL A 541 -26.86 -0.53 18.90
C VAL A 541 -26.22 -1.92 18.82
N ARG A 542 -25.90 -2.52 19.97
CA ARG A 542 -25.27 -3.83 20.07
C ARG A 542 -26.05 -4.77 21.00
N ASN A 543 -26.11 -6.04 20.63
CA ASN A 543 -26.58 -7.11 21.49
C ASN A 543 -25.38 -7.93 21.96
N ARG A 544 -25.22 -8.10 23.27
CA ARG A 544 -24.02 -8.73 23.86
C ARG A 544 -24.39 -9.76 24.91
N GLY A 545 -23.65 -10.86 24.92
CA GLY A 545 -23.64 -11.84 26.00
C GLY A 545 -22.65 -11.51 27.10
N LEU A 546 -23.07 -11.62 28.35
CA LEU A 546 -22.28 -11.34 29.56
C LEU A 546 -22.31 -12.52 30.53
N THR A 547 -21.18 -12.75 31.20
CA THR A 547 -21.11 -13.54 32.43
C THR A 547 -21.21 -12.63 33.65
N LEU A 548 -22.01 -13.01 34.65
CA LEU A 548 -22.34 -12.17 35.81
C LEU A 548 -21.92 -12.83 37.14
N PRO A 549 -20.63 -13.17 37.35
CA PRO A 549 -20.19 -13.92 38.53
C PRO A 549 -20.52 -13.22 39.85
N GLU A 550 -20.28 -11.91 39.93
CA GLU A 550 -20.37 -11.13 41.18
C GLU A 550 -21.81 -10.89 41.70
N LEU A 551 -22.81 -11.22 40.87
CA LEU A 551 -24.15 -10.67 40.99
C LEU A 551 -25.14 -11.34 41.93
N LYS A 552 -24.86 -12.19 42.93
CA LYS A 552 -25.90 -12.94 43.71
C LYS A 552 -27.15 -13.45 42.91
N ASP A 553 -28.18 -12.63 42.71
CA ASP A 553 -29.42 -12.91 41.97
C ASP A 553 -29.32 -12.58 40.46
N LEU A 554 -30.18 -13.17 39.62
CA LEU A 554 -30.23 -12.81 38.20
C LEU A 554 -30.83 -11.41 38.00
N PRO A 555 -30.42 -10.67 36.96
CA PRO A 555 -31.11 -9.44 36.60
C PRO A 555 -32.53 -9.75 36.11
N ALA A 556 -33.47 -8.81 36.29
CA ALA A 556 -34.85 -8.93 35.84
C ALA A 556 -35.39 -7.60 35.28
N GLY A 557 -36.43 -7.71 34.44
CA GLY A 557 -37.06 -6.59 33.72
C GLY A 557 -36.80 -6.67 32.22
N ASP A 558 -37.28 -5.65 31.51
CA ASP A 558 -37.05 -5.48 30.07
C ASP A 558 -35.71 -4.77 29.82
N LYS A 559 -35.66 -3.81 28.89
CA LYS A 559 -34.45 -3.10 28.47
C LYS A 559 -33.66 -2.50 29.64
N PRO A 560 -32.32 -2.66 29.68
CA PRO A 560 -31.46 -3.23 28.63
C PRO A 560 -31.32 -4.76 28.64
N LEU A 561 -32.00 -5.47 29.56
CA LEU A 561 -31.95 -6.94 29.64
C LEU A 561 -32.82 -7.56 28.55
N ILE A 562 -32.26 -8.51 27.79
CA ILE A 562 -33.00 -9.33 26.84
C ILE A 562 -33.44 -10.63 27.52
N VAL A 563 -32.47 -11.32 28.14
CA VAL A 563 -32.72 -12.52 28.94
C VAL A 563 -31.58 -12.75 29.93
N ALA A 564 -31.90 -13.33 31.07
CA ALA A 564 -30.93 -13.88 32.00
C ALA A 564 -31.22 -15.36 32.27
N ALA A 565 -30.15 -16.13 32.42
CA ALA A 565 -30.21 -17.54 32.78
C ALA A 565 -28.96 -17.93 33.58
N HIS A 566 -28.94 -19.13 34.12
CA HIS A 566 -27.74 -19.69 34.72
C HIS A 566 -27.59 -21.16 34.32
N ASP A 567 -26.34 -21.63 34.28
CA ASP A 567 -26.03 -23.06 34.31
C ASP A 567 -25.51 -23.46 35.70
N SER A 568 -24.90 -24.63 35.84
CA SER A 568 -24.34 -25.11 37.12
C SER A 568 -23.12 -24.32 37.62
N SER A 569 -22.51 -23.51 36.76
CA SER A 569 -21.23 -22.82 37.00
C SER A 569 -21.26 -21.31 36.75
N ARG A 570 -22.19 -20.81 35.93
CA ARG A 570 -22.21 -19.42 35.45
C ARG A 570 -23.61 -18.82 35.47
N LYS A 571 -23.68 -17.53 35.82
CA LYS A 571 -24.83 -16.65 35.56
C LYS A 571 -24.56 -15.91 34.25
N LEU A 572 -25.54 -15.91 33.35
CA LEU A 572 -25.43 -15.42 31.99
C LEU A 572 -26.55 -14.41 31.70
N ALA A 573 -26.26 -13.38 30.93
CA ALA A 573 -27.27 -12.48 30.41
C ALA A 573 -26.98 -12.08 28.96
N ALA A 574 -28.02 -11.95 28.14
CA ALA A 574 -27.97 -11.20 26.90
C ALA A 574 -28.57 -9.82 27.13
N ILE A 575 -27.90 -8.77 26.66
CA ILE A 575 -28.28 -7.37 26.85
C ILE A 575 -28.20 -6.58 25.55
N GLU A 576 -28.98 -5.51 25.46
CA GLU A 576 -28.91 -4.49 24.41
C GLU A 576 -28.19 -3.25 24.97
N VAL A 577 -27.14 -2.78 24.29
CA VAL A 577 -26.40 -1.57 24.64
C VAL A 577 -26.54 -0.55 23.50
N PRO A 578 -27.09 0.66 23.75
CA PRO A 578 -27.25 1.67 22.71
C PRO A 578 -25.90 2.16 22.18
N GLY A 579 -25.88 2.67 20.95
CA GLY A 579 -24.68 3.25 20.34
C GLY A 579 -24.15 4.44 21.14
N THR A 580 -22.83 4.54 21.32
CA THR A 580 -22.16 5.60 22.10
C THR A 580 -22.83 5.81 23.46
N GLY A 581 -23.07 4.72 24.18
CA GLY A 581 -23.92 4.71 25.36
C GLY A 581 -23.59 3.57 26.32
N TYR A 582 -24.48 3.35 27.29
CA TYR A 582 -24.28 2.34 28.33
C TYR A 582 -25.55 1.55 28.68
N ALA A 583 -25.33 0.42 29.35
CA ALA A 583 -26.36 -0.41 29.99
C ALA A 583 -25.94 -0.74 31.43
N TRP A 584 -26.88 -0.61 32.37
CA TRP A 584 -26.77 -0.93 33.80
C TRP A 584 -27.50 -2.24 34.10
N ILE A 585 -26.78 -3.21 34.68
CA ILE A 585 -27.25 -4.58 34.91
C ILE A 585 -27.12 -4.92 36.38
N ALA A 586 -28.20 -4.73 37.14
CA ALA A 586 -28.29 -5.09 38.56
C ALA A 586 -29.10 -6.37 38.79
N GLY A 587 -28.75 -7.12 39.82
CA GLY A 587 -29.50 -8.32 40.24
C GLY A 587 -30.88 -7.96 40.83
N SER A 588 -31.88 -8.80 40.64
CA SER A 588 -33.22 -8.61 41.20
C SER A 588 -33.65 -9.81 42.05
N PRO A 589 -34.09 -9.60 43.31
CA PRO A 589 -34.63 -10.67 44.15
C PRO A 589 -35.92 -11.31 43.58
N GLN A 590 -36.60 -10.61 42.66
CA GLN A 590 -37.80 -11.08 41.98
C GLN A 590 -37.49 -11.85 40.68
N SER A 591 -36.21 -12.10 40.37
CA SER A 591 -35.81 -12.86 39.20
C SER A 591 -36.17 -14.34 39.34
N GLY A 592 -37.02 -14.84 38.44
CA GLY A 592 -37.30 -16.27 38.28
C GLY A 592 -36.71 -16.79 36.98
N SER A 593 -36.56 -18.13 36.84
CA SER A 593 -36.07 -18.71 35.58
C SER A 593 -37.01 -18.32 34.43
N THR A 594 -36.46 -17.76 33.36
CA THR A 594 -37.22 -17.38 32.17
C THR A 594 -37.99 -18.56 31.57
N ARG A 595 -39.19 -18.31 31.02
CA ARG A 595 -39.98 -19.31 30.27
C ARG A 595 -39.47 -19.53 28.84
N GLN A 596 -38.45 -18.79 28.40
CA GLN A 596 -37.86 -18.94 27.08
C GLN A 596 -37.13 -20.28 26.95
N LYS A 597 -37.23 -20.92 25.78
CA LYS A 597 -36.60 -22.22 25.49
C LYS A 597 -35.07 -22.11 25.49
N THR A 598 -34.38 -23.18 25.86
CA THR A 598 -32.93 -23.27 25.72
C THR A 598 -32.48 -23.19 24.27
N LEU A 599 -31.26 -22.71 24.02
CA LEU A 599 -30.71 -22.53 22.67
C LEU A 599 -30.11 -23.81 22.09
N LEU A 600 -29.94 -24.86 22.88
CA LEU A 600 -29.28 -26.10 22.47
C LEU A 600 -30.25 -27.28 22.48
N ASP A 601 -30.25 -28.05 21.39
CA ASP A 601 -31.03 -29.28 21.22
C ASP A 601 -30.19 -30.33 20.47
N GLY A 602 -29.68 -31.33 21.20
CA GLY A 602 -28.72 -32.29 20.66
C GLY A 602 -27.48 -31.59 20.10
N ASN A 603 -27.25 -31.72 18.79
CA ASN A 603 -26.13 -31.11 18.07
C ASN A 603 -26.54 -29.83 17.32
N VAL A 604 -27.64 -29.20 17.73
CA VAL A 604 -28.23 -28.03 17.06
C VAL A 604 -28.27 -26.83 18.00
N LEU A 605 -27.67 -25.72 17.58
CA LEU A 605 -27.80 -24.41 18.23
C LEU A 605 -28.86 -23.59 17.52
N ARG A 606 -29.83 -23.02 18.25
CA ARG A 606 -30.93 -22.24 17.68
C ARG A 606 -31.28 -21.01 18.51
N ASN A 607 -31.47 -19.89 17.85
CA ASN A 607 -32.04 -18.67 18.42
C ASN A 607 -33.09 -18.06 17.47
N GLU A 608 -33.41 -16.78 17.59
CA GLU A 608 -34.42 -16.07 16.78
C GLU A 608 -34.03 -15.91 15.30
N PHE A 609 -32.74 -16.01 14.98
CA PHE A 609 -32.21 -15.69 13.66
C PHE A 609 -31.72 -16.91 12.89
N MET A 610 -31.13 -17.89 13.59
CA MET A 610 -30.47 -19.01 12.94
C MET A 610 -30.64 -20.34 13.67
N GLU A 611 -30.49 -21.41 12.88
CA GLU A 611 -30.36 -22.79 13.34
C GLU A 611 -29.07 -23.39 12.75
N VAL A 612 -28.14 -23.79 13.62
CA VAL A 612 -26.79 -24.27 13.26
C VAL A 612 -26.68 -25.73 13.61
N HIS A 613 -26.43 -26.57 12.60
CA HIS A 613 -26.29 -28.02 12.75
C HIS A 613 -24.83 -28.44 12.73
N ILE A 614 -24.37 -29.09 13.79
CA ILE A 614 -23.01 -29.65 13.86
C ILE A 614 -22.99 -31.07 13.28
N HIS A 615 -22.04 -31.34 12.39
CA HIS A 615 -21.92 -32.63 11.72
C HIS A 615 -21.41 -33.72 12.68
N PRO A 616 -22.10 -34.87 12.81
CA PRO A 616 -21.73 -35.91 13.77
C PRO A 616 -20.41 -36.63 13.45
N GLU A 617 -19.97 -36.64 12.19
CA GLU A 617 -18.73 -37.35 11.78
C GLU A 617 -17.51 -36.42 11.62
N THR A 618 -17.73 -35.12 11.33
CA THR A 618 -16.63 -34.18 11.10
C THR A 618 -16.47 -33.20 12.24
N GLY A 619 -17.53 -32.92 13.00
CA GLY A 619 -17.51 -31.94 14.09
C GLY A 619 -17.52 -30.48 13.61
N GLY A 620 -17.57 -30.26 12.29
CA GLY A 620 -17.75 -28.96 11.65
C GLY A 620 -19.22 -28.56 11.52
N ILE A 621 -19.49 -27.39 10.93
CA ILE A 621 -20.86 -26.96 10.65
C ILE A 621 -21.37 -27.64 9.38
N LYS A 622 -22.38 -28.50 9.53
CA LYS A 622 -23.09 -29.13 8.40
C LYS A 622 -23.92 -28.11 7.63
N SER A 623 -24.69 -27.31 8.37
CA SER A 623 -25.58 -26.31 7.79
C SER A 623 -25.94 -25.19 8.76
N VAL A 624 -26.12 -24.00 8.21
CA VAL A 624 -26.74 -22.85 8.87
C VAL A 624 -28.02 -22.50 8.12
N TYR A 625 -29.14 -22.52 8.82
CA TYR A 625 -30.45 -22.14 8.30
C TYR A 625 -30.92 -20.83 8.93
N ASP A 626 -31.60 -20.00 8.14
CA ASP A 626 -32.49 -18.97 8.68
C ASP A 626 -33.95 -19.46 8.62
N TYR A 627 -34.87 -18.75 9.29
CA TYR A 627 -36.29 -19.14 9.36
C TYR A 627 -37.16 -18.62 8.19
N ARG A 628 -36.59 -17.84 7.28
CA ARG A 628 -37.30 -17.18 6.17
C ARG A 628 -37.08 -17.91 4.84
N THR A 629 -35.90 -18.48 4.64
CA THR A 629 -35.46 -19.09 3.39
C THR A 629 -35.41 -20.61 3.53
N ARG A 630 -35.44 -21.29 2.37
CA ARG A 630 -35.25 -22.74 2.31
C ARG A 630 -33.84 -23.01 1.79
N GLY A 631 -33.09 -23.83 2.51
CA GLY A 631 -31.77 -24.30 2.08
C GLY A 631 -30.64 -23.84 2.98
N ASN A 632 -29.51 -24.53 2.85
CA ASN A 632 -28.33 -24.24 3.65
C ASN A 632 -27.68 -22.94 3.19
N ARG A 633 -27.41 -22.02 4.11
CA ARG A 633 -26.71 -20.76 3.83
C ARG A 633 -25.21 -20.99 3.67
N LEU A 634 -24.62 -21.85 4.50
CA LEU A 634 -23.21 -22.21 4.45
C LEU A 634 -22.90 -23.46 5.26
N SER A 635 -21.76 -24.08 4.95
CA SER A 635 -21.11 -25.14 5.74
C SER A 635 -19.69 -24.73 6.10
N GLN A 636 -19.12 -25.34 7.13
CA GLN A 636 -17.77 -25.04 7.62
C GLN A 636 -17.01 -26.31 7.98
N GLN A 637 -15.74 -26.39 7.58
CA GLN A 637 -14.78 -27.42 8.04
C GLN A 637 -13.38 -26.82 8.23
N LEU A 638 -12.55 -27.46 9.04
CA LEU A 638 -11.12 -27.17 9.13
C LEU A 638 -10.36 -28.07 8.16
N SER A 639 -9.29 -27.57 7.56
CA SER A 639 -8.45 -28.39 6.68
C SER A 639 -7.02 -27.85 6.58
N LEU A 640 -6.08 -28.73 6.29
CA LEU A 640 -4.81 -28.42 5.66
C LEU A 640 -5.00 -28.42 4.14
N ARG A 641 -4.69 -27.31 3.46
CA ARG A 641 -4.53 -27.25 2.00
C ARG A 641 -3.08 -27.57 1.64
N MET A 642 -2.88 -28.33 0.56
CA MET A 642 -1.56 -28.63 -0.01
C MET A 642 -1.61 -28.55 -1.53
N PRO A 643 -0.48 -28.21 -2.20
CA PRO A 643 -0.41 -28.30 -3.66
C PRO A 643 -0.49 -29.76 -4.11
N GLY A 644 -1.19 -30.00 -5.22
CA GLY A 644 -1.29 -31.32 -5.85
C GLY A 644 0.01 -31.82 -6.46
N LYS A 645 -0.05 -33.05 -6.98
CA LYS A 645 1.04 -33.63 -7.77
C LYS A 645 1.24 -32.81 -9.05
N LYS A 646 2.50 -32.51 -9.39
CA LYS A 646 2.81 -31.87 -10.68
C LYS A 646 2.37 -32.82 -11.82
N PRO A 647 1.68 -32.30 -12.85
CA PRO A 647 1.30 -33.11 -14.00
C PRO A 647 2.54 -33.69 -14.69
N ALA A 648 2.40 -34.90 -15.24
CA ALA A 648 3.48 -35.54 -15.98
C ALA A 648 3.78 -34.80 -17.30
N ALA A 649 4.98 -34.98 -17.86
CA ALA A 649 5.34 -34.38 -19.14
C ALA A 649 4.36 -34.82 -20.24
N GLY A 650 3.62 -33.88 -20.81
CA GLY A 650 2.60 -34.12 -21.84
C GLY A 650 1.13 -34.06 -21.36
N GLU A 651 0.89 -33.96 -20.06
CA GLU A 651 -0.47 -33.75 -19.51
C GLU A 651 -0.85 -32.26 -19.52
N HIS A 652 -2.16 -31.99 -19.58
CA HIS A 652 -2.68 -30.63 -19.49
C HIS A 652 -2.32 -30.00 -18.13
N HIS A 653 -1.73 -28.82 -18.17
CA HIS A 653 -1.44 -28.06 -16.97
C HIS A 653 -2.75 -27.67 -16.25
N LEU A 654 -3.00 -28.30 -15.11
CA LEU A 654 -4.07 -27.90 -14.21
C LEU A 654 -3.63 -26.71 -13.37
N GLY A 655 -4.52 -25.73 -13.21
CA GLY A 655 -4.26 -24.59 -12.33
C GLY A 655 -4.07 -25.03 -10.87
N PRO A 656 -3.50 -24.16 -10.01
CA PRO A 656 -3.21 -24.49 -8.60
C PRO A 656 -4.44 -24.93 -7.79
N ASP A 657 -5.64 -24.42 -8.11
CA ASP A 657 -6.88 -24.77 -7.40
C ASP A 657 -7.43 -26.13 -7.82
N ALA A 658 -7.42 -26.42 -9.12
CA ALA A 658 -7.89 -27.69 -9.64
C ALA A 658 -7.01 -28.87 -9.20
N SER A 659 -5.76 -28.62 -8.83
CA SER A 659 -4.83 -29.62 -8.31
C SER A 659 -4.74 -29.64 -6.79
N ALA A 660 -5.33 -28.69 -6.06
CA ALA A 660 -5.16 -28.59 -4.62
C ALA A 660 -5.77 -29.80 -3.87
N ILE A 661 -5.01 -30.30 -2.90
CA ILE A 661 -5.42 -31.42 -2.03
C ILE A 661 -5.77 -30.86 -0.66
N TYR A 662 -6.81 -31.40 -0.04
CA TYR A 662 -7.28 -31.02 1.28
C TYR A 662 -7.35 -32.22 2.22
N SER A 663 -6.88 -32.04 3.45
CA SER A 663 -7.10 -33.03 4.52
C SER A 663 -8.59 -33.19 4.83
N ARG A 664 -8.99 -34.36 5.33
CA ARG A 664 -10.33 -34.61 5.83
C ARG A 664 -10.41 -34.36 7.34
N MET A 665 -11.47 -33.67 7.77
CA MET A 665 -11.77 -33.41 9.18
C MET A 665 -12.57 -34.57 9.78
N VAL A 666 -12.10 -35.15 10.89
CA VAL A 666 -12.74 -36.29 11.58
C VAL A 666 -12.89 -35.97 13.06
N VAL A 667 -14.12 -36.00 13.56
CA VAL A 667 -14.40 -35.74 14.98
C VAL A 667 -14.18 -36.99 15.82
N THR A 668 -13.62 -36.81 17.01
CA THR A 668 -13.49 -37.87 18.03
C THR A 668 -14.45 -37.64 19.19
N GLN A 669 -14.83 -36.39 19.47
CA GLN A 669 -15.74 -36.04 20.56
C GLN A 669 -16.58 -34.81 20.21
N ILE A 670 -17.88 -34.87 20.51
CA ILE A 670 -18.82 -33.74 20.52
C ILE A 670 -19.41 -33.65 21.93
N ASP A 671 -19.25 -32.49 22.58
CA ASP A 671 -19.70 -32.24 23.94
C ASP A 671 -20.64 -31.02 23.97
N PRO A 672 -21.96 -31.23 24.15
CA PRO A 672 -22.93 -30.16 24.36
C PRO A 672 -22.71 -29.53 25.75
N ASN A 673 -21.89 -28.47 25.82
CA ASN A 673 -21.40 -27.94 27.09
C ASN A 673 -22.38 -27.01 27.81
N THR A 674 -23.21 -26.24 27.11
CA THR A 674 -24.10 -25.27 27.76
C THR A 674 -25.44 -25.17 27.06
N SER A 675 -26.52 -25.42 27.81
CA SER A 675 -27.90 -25.29 27.33
C SER A 675 -28.68 -24.39 28.28
N THR A 676 -28.68 -23.09 28.01
CA THR A 676 -29.48 -22.11 28.77
C THR A 676 -30.37 -21.32 27.82
N ALA A 677 -31.28 -20.50 28.37
CA ALA A 677 -32.11 -19.59 27.59
C ALA A 677 -31.35 -18.33 27.09
N ALA A 678 -30.15 -18.06 27.62
CA ALA A 678 -29.31 -16.92 27.26
C ALA A 678 -28.20 -17.28 26.26
N MET A 679 -27.60 -18.47 26.39
CA MET A 679 -26.49 -18.94 25.56
C MET A 679 -26.58 -20.45 25.34
N GLY A 680 -26.24 -20.88 24.13
CA GLY A 680 -25.91 -22.26 23.79
C GLY A 680 -24.43 -22.42 23.43
N GLU A 681 -23.80 -23.52 23.85
CA GLU A 681 -22.40 -23.85 23.51
C GLU A 681 -22.24 -25.33 23.15
N ILE A 682 -21.54 -25.62 22.05
CA ILE A 682 -21.11 -26.98 21.65
C ILE A 682 -19.60 -26.98 21.48
N ARG A 683 -18.93 -28.00 22.02
CA ARG A 683 -17.49 -28.22 21.85
C ARG A 683 -17.25 -29.44 20.98
N THR A 684 -16.33 -29.34 20.03
CA THR A 684 -15.90 -30.48 19.21
C THR A 684 -14.39 -30.63 19.28
N SER A 685 -13.91 -31.87 19.20
CA SER A 685 -12.48 -32.15 19.07
C SER A 685 -12.25 -33.35 18.16
N GLY A 686 -11.11 -33.39 17.50
CA GLY A 686 -10.82 -34.41 16.50
C GLY A 686 -9.46 -34.26 15.85
N THR A 687 -9.33 -34.85 14.66
CA THR A 687 -8.10 -34.86 13.87
C THR A 687 -8.35 -34.46 12.43
N LEU A 688 -7.35 -33.83 11.80
CA LEU A 688 -7.26 -33.65 10.36
C LEU A 688 -6.39 -34.78 9.81
N VAL A 689 -6.88 -35.50 8.80
CA VAL A 689 -6.20 -36.66 8.20
C VAL A 689 -5.90 -36.43 6.71
N GLY A 690 -4.73 -36.83 6.25
CA GLY A 690 -4.33 -36.74 4.84
C GLY A 690 -4.97 -37.79 3.95
N GLU A 691 -4.52 -37.85 2.68
CA GLU A 691 -4.97 -38.86 1.71
C GLU A 691 -4.56 -40.28 2.12
N ASP A 692 -3.40 -40.44 2.78
CA ASP A 692 -2.86 -41.72 3.23
C ASP A 692 -3.31 -42.07 4.67
N ASN A 693 -4.33 -41.38 5.20
CA ASN A 693 -4.85 -41.47 6.58
C ASN A 693 -3.84 -41.13 7.69
N GLU A 694 -2.75 -40.46 7.35
CA GLU A 694 -1.80 -39.88 8.27
C GLU A 694 -2.41 -38.67 9.00
N VAL A 695 -2.12 -38.53 10.30
CA VAL A 695 -2.65 -37.43 11.12
C VAL A 695 -1.85 -36.16 10.83
N MET A 696 -2.52 -35.17 10.27
CA MET A 696 -1.97 -33.86 9.94
C MET A 696 -2.00 -32.90 11.12
N ALA A 697 -3.08 -32.89 11.90
CA ALA A 697 -3.23 -32.05 13.08
C ALA A 697 -4.31 -32.57 14.02
N ASN A 698 -4.26 -32.17 15.29
CA ASN A 698 -5.40 -32.25 16.19
C ASN A 698 -6.14 -30.92 16.18
N PHE A 699 -7.47 -30.92 16.33
CA PHE A 699 -8.25 -29.70 16.44
C PHE A 699 -9.20 -29.73 17.64
N LYS A 700 -9.55 -28.52 18.12
CA LYS A 700 -10.70 -28.28 18.98
C LYS A 700 -11.49 -27.09 18.44
N GLN A 701 -12.81 -27.13 18.51
CA GLN A 701 -13.66 -25.99 18.22
C GLN A 701 -14.69 -25.78 19.33
N VAL A 702 -15.03 -24.51 19.57
CA VAL A 702 -16.13 -24.13 20.46
C VAL A 702 -17.07 -23.21 19.70
N TYR A 703 -18.31 -23.67 19.53
CA TYR A 703 -19.39 -22.93 18.89
C TYR A 703 -20.25 -22.27 19.97
N ARG A 704 -20.43 -20.95 19.93
CA ARG A 704 -21.28 -20.21 20.87
C ARG A 704 -22.33 -19.39 20.16
N LEU A 705 -23.58 -19.52 20.60
CA LEU A 705 -24.70 -18.73 20.11
C LEU A 705 -25.41 -18.07 21.29
N TRP A 706 -25.55 -16.75 21.23
CA TRP A 706 -26.28 -15.96 22.21
C TRP A 706 -27.71 -15.69 21.77
N ARG A 707 -28.60 -15.49 22.76
CA ARG A 707 -29.95 -14.99 22.53
C ARG A 707 -29.90 -13.63 21.82
N ASP A 708 -30.76 -13.44 20.84
CA ASP A 708 -30.86 -12.19 20.07
C ASP A 708 -29.54 -11.75 19.39
N SER A 709 -28.64 -12.70 19.11
CA SER A 709 -27.43 -12.47 18.31
C SER A 709 -27.57 -13.03 16.90
N ARG A 710 -27.15 -12.25 15.90
CA ARG A 710 -27.02 -12.74 14.51
C ARG A 710 -25.66 -13.36 14.22
N VAL A 711 -24.83 -13.56 15.23
CA VAL A 711 -23.45 -14.05 15.09
C VAL A 711 -23.29 -15.34 15.87
N LEU A 712 -22.85 -16.39 15.17
CA LEU A 712 -22.28 -17.60 15.76
C LEU A 712 -20.77 -17.38 15.97
N GLU A 713 -20.29 -17.52 17.19
CA GLU A 713 -18.86 -17.43 17.50
C GLU A 713 -18.20 -18.81 17.40
N ILE A 714 -16.99 -18.85 16.85
CA ILE A 714 -16.18 -20.06 16.69
C ILE A 714 -14.78 -19.79 17.23
N ASP A 715 -14.45 -20.41 18.36
CA ASP A 715 -13.06 -20.52 18.79
C ASP A 715 -12.47 -21.79 18.17
N ILE A 716 -11.27 -21.69 17.61
CA ILE A 716 -10.58 -22.75 16.90
C ILE A 716 -9.20 -22.93 17.54
N GLU A 717 -8.84 -24.15 17.90
CA GLU A 717 -7.48 -24.54 18.25
C GLU A 717 -7.01 -25.61 17.28
N ILE A 718 -5.85 -25.43 16.64
CA ILE A 718 -5.23 -26.42 15.75
C ILE A 718 -3.82 -26.69 16.27
N GLN A 719 -3.46 -27.95 16.42
CA GLN A 719 -2.13 -28.42 16.82
C GLN A 719 -1.52 -29.21 15.65
N PRO A 720 -0.78 -28.55 14.74
CA PRO A 720 -0.15 -29.19 13.59
C PRO A 720 0.81 -30.31 13.99
N LYS A 721 0.81 -31.37 13.18
CA LYS A 721 1.81 -32.45 13.14
C LYS A 721 2.64 -32.40 11.86
N VAL A 722 2.11 -31.76 10.84
CA VAL A 722 2.79 -31.47 9.57
C VAL A 722 2.84 -29.96 9.38
N ASP A 723 4.03 -29.43 9.14
CA ASP A 723 4.21 -28.01 8.85
C ASP A 723 3.78 -27.69 7.40
N PRO A 724 3.07 -26.57 7.18
CA PRO A 724 2.79 -26.10 5.83
C PRO A 724 4.07 -25.79 5.05
N LYS A 725 4.00 -25.90 3.72
CA LYS A 725 5.10 -25.52 2.81
C LYS A 725 5.21 -23.99 2.69
N SER A 726 6.32 -23.51 2.18
CA SER A 726 6.64 -22.07 2.02
C SER A 726 5.83 -21.32 0.94
N LEU A 727 4.77 -21.93 0.38
CA LEU A 727 3.86 -21.29 -0.57
C LEU A 727 2.54 -20.94 0.14
N PRO A 728 2.40 -19.74 0.73
CA PRO A 728 1.32 -19.42 1.67
C PRO A 728 -0.08 -19.63 1.11
N TRP A 729 -0.28 -19.24 -0.14
CA TRP A 729 -1.59 -19.30 -0.78
C TRP A 729 -1.99 -20.72 -1.22
N ASP A 730 -1.03 -21.66 -1.24
CA ASP A 730 -1.26 -23.04 -1.71
C ASP A 730 -0.95 -24.10 -0.64
N SER A 731 -0.37 -23.72 0.50
CA SER A 731 -0.14 -24.61 1.65
C SER A 731 -0.35 -23.90 2.99
N HIS A 732 -1.43 -24.26 3.69
CA HIS A 732 -1.81 -23.67 4.97
C HIS A 732 -2.92 -24.48 5.66
N TYR A 733 -3.03 -24.38 6.99
CA TYR A 733 -4.27 -24.74 7.67
C TYR A 733 -5.28 -23.59 7.59
N CYS A 734 -6.53 -23.91 7.27
CA CYS A 734 -7.61 -22.94 7.10
C CYS A 734 -8.90 -23.34 7.80
N CYS A 735 -9.72 -22.33 8.09
CA CYS A 735 -11.16 -22.50 8.24
C CYS A 735 -11.80 -22.33 6.87
N ARG A 736 -12.40 -23.39 6.33
CA ARG A 736 -13.03 -23.42 5.01
C ARG A 736 -14.53 -23.29 5.12
N LEU A 737 -15.09 -22.33 4.39
CA LEU A 737 -16.52 -22.15 4.19
C LEU A 737 -16.92 -22.60 2.78
N ALA A 738 -18.11 -23.18 2.65
CA ALA A 738 -18.71 -23.50 1.36
C ALA A 738 -20.21 -23.16 1.36
N TRP A 739 -20.68 -22.58 0.26
CA TRP A 739 -22.08 -22.21 0.05
C TRP A 739 -22.60 -22.80 -1.27
N GLY A 740 -23.93 -22.97 -1.39
CA GLY A 740 -24.52 -23.65 -2.54
C GLY A 740 -24.78 -22.75 -3.76
N ASP A 741 -24.94 -21.44 -3.56
CA ASP A 741 -25.22 -20.49 -4.64
C ASP A 741 -23.92 -20.03 -5.32
N GLU A 742 -23.55 -20.67 -6.43
CA GLU A 742 -22.36 -20.30 -7.22
C GLU A 742 -22.44 -18.89 -7.81
N SER A 743 -23.65 -18.31 -7.92
CA SER A 743 -23.85 -16.94 -8.40
C SER A 743 -23.64 -15.87 -7.32
N ALA A 744 -23.43 -16.28 -6.07
CA ALA A 744 -23.25 -15.35 -4.96
C ALA A 744 -22.07 -14.40 -5.18
N LEU A 745 -22.30 -13.14 -4.83
CA LEU A 745 -21.31 -12.08 -4.90
C LEU A 745 -20.54 -12.01 -3.59
N THR A 746 -19.24 -11.77 -3.67
CA THR A 746 -18.40 -11.60 -2.50
C THR A 746 -18.01 -10.14 -2.30
N TYR A 747 -18.03 -9.69 -1.06
CA TYR A 747 -17.64 -8.34 -0.66
C TYR A 747 -16.68 -8.40 0.53
N HIS A 748 -15.84 -7.40 0.66
CA HIS A 748 -15.04 -7.15 1.87
C HIS A 748 -14.87 -5.65 2.05
N ASP A 749 -14.26 -5.22 3.15
CA ASP A 749 -13.92 -3.82 3.34
C ASP A 749 -12.57 -3.46 2.70
N VAL A 750 -12.49 -2.27 2.12
CA VAL A 750 -11.25 -1.58 1.74
C VAL A 750 -11.20 -0.33 2.61
N GLN A 751 -10.33 -0.32 3.62
CA GLN A 751 -10.30 0.74 4.65
C GLN A 751 -11.71 1.06 5.17
N TRP A 752 -12.43 0.03 5.62
CA TRP A 752 -13.79 0.12 6.18
C TRP A 752 -14.90 0.46 5.18
N VAL A 753 -14.61 0.61 3.88
CA VAL A 753 -15.63 0.80 2.84
C VAL A 753 -15.96 -0.52 2.16
N ARG A 754 -17.24 -0.94 2.21
CA ARG A 754 -17.74 -2.15 1.57
C ARG A 754 -17.49 -2.12 0.07
N THR A 755 -16.72 -3.08 -0.41
CA THR A 755 -16.24 -3.17 -1.80
C THR A 755 -16.51 -4.56 -2.36
N ARG A 756 -16.99 -4.62 -3.59
CA ARG A 756 -17.17 -5.90 -4.30
C ARG A 756 -15.81 -6.48 -4.67
N CYS A 757 -15.63 -7.78 -4.46
CA CYS A 757 -14.44 -8.50 -4.85
C CYS A 757 -14.79 -9.73 -5.69
N SER A 758 -14.12 -9.86 -6.82
CA SER A 758 -14.14 -11.02 -7.72
C SER A 758 -12.79 -11.74 -7.76
N GLY A 759 -11.76 -11.15 -7.14
CA GLY A 759 -10.42 -11.72 -7.00
C GLY A 759 -10.38 -13.02 -6.21
N ARG A 760 -9.36 -13.85 -6.52
CA ARG A 760 -9.08 -15.11 -5.80
C ARG A 760 -8.49 -14.86 -4.40
N ARG A 761 -7.62 -13.86 -4.26
CA ARG A 761 -6.99 -13.48 -2.99
C ARG A 761 -7.75 -12.30 -2.42
N ILE A 762 -8.16 -12.42 -1.17
CA ILE A 762 -8.91 -11.41 -0.45
C ILE A 762 -8.10 -11.03 0.79
N GLU A 763 -7.92 -9.74 0.97
CA GLU A 763 -7.23 -9.15 2.11
C GLU A 763 -8.25 -8.30 2.89
N ALA A 764 -8.68 -8.79 4.05
CA ALA A 764 -9.79 -8.22 4.81
C ALA A 764 -9.70 -8.54 6.32
N SER A 765 -9.24 -7.58 7.11
CA SER A 765 -9.08 -7.75 8.57
C SER A 765 -10.40 -7.67 9.36
N ASN A 766 -11.50 -7.21 8.75
CA ASN A 766 -12.79 -7.09 9.44
C ASN A 766 -13.77 -8.21 9.04
N TYR A 767 -14.12 -8.29 7.74
CA TYR A 767 -15.11 -9.25 7.27
C TYR A 767 -14.98 -9.66 5.80
N VAL A 768 -15.56 -10.80 5.47
CA VAL A 768 -15.87 -11.21 4.09
C VAL A 768 -17.35 -11.57 4.00
N GLU A 769 -18.10 -10.91 3.11
CA GLU A 769 -19.51 -11.20 2.86
C GLU A 769 -19.70 -12.10 1.65
N ILE A 770 -20.75 -12.92 1.73
CA ILE A 770 -21.29 -13.75 0.66
C ILE A 770 -22.75 -13.35 0.52
N GLU A 771 -23.05 -12.62 -0.56
CA GLU A 771 -24.37 -12.14 -0.90
C GLU A 771 -24.99 -13.05 -1.97
N SER A 772 -25.93 -13.89 -1.53
CA SER A 772 -26.67 -14.84 -2.37
C SER A 772 -28.07 -14.32 -2.67
N SER A 773 -28.78 -14.96 -3.62
CA SER A 773 -30.17 -14.61 -3.93
C SER A 773 -31.13 -14.72 -2.74
N HIS A 774 -30.78 -15.53 -1.74
CA HIS A 774 -31.58 -15.79 -0.54
C HIS A 774 -31.09 -15.00 0.69
N GLY A 775 -30.10 -14.11 0.55
CA GLY A 775 -29.64 -13.23 1.63
C GLY A 775 -28.12 -13.23 1.80
N LYS A 776 -27.67 -12.57 2.87
CA LYS A 776 -26.25 -12.32 3.16
C LYS A 776 -25.72 -13.20 4.30
N ALA A 777 -24.60 -13.88 4.07
CA ALA A 777 -23.79 -14.47 5.12
C ALA A 777 -22.46 -13.71 5.23
N THR A 778 -21.97 -13.50 6.44
CA THR A 778 -20.74 -12.73 6.68
C THR A 778 -19.79 -13.53 7.56
N LEU A 779 -18.56 -13.72 7.12
CA LEU A 779 -17.46 -14.13 7.97
C LEU A 779 -16.91 -12.89 8.69
N LEU A 780 -16.93 -12.89 10.02
CA LEU A 780 -16.21 -11.92 10.85
C LEU A 780 -14.84 -12.51 11.18
N THR A 781 -13.77 -11.82 10.80
CA THR A 781 -12.44 -12.46 10.72
C THR A 781 -11.62 -12.34 12.01
N GLY A 782 -12.04 -11.48 12.94
CA GLY A 782 -11.32 -11.27 14.21
C GLY A 782 -9.88 -10.79 14.00
N GLY A 783 -9.63 -10.02 12.93
CA GLY A 783 -8.30 -9.52 12.60
C GLY A 783 -7.47 -10.43 11.69
N ILE A 784 -7.94 -11.64 11.36
CA ILE A 784 -7.26 -12.51 10.38
C ILE A 784 -7.41 -11.89 8.99
N PRO A 785 -6.32 -11.52 8.29
CA PRO A 785 -6.44 -10.68 7.11
C PRO A 785 -6.48 -11.45 5.78
N TYR A 786 -6.03 -12.70 5.72
CA TYR A 786 -5.79 -13.40 4.45
C TYR A 786 -6.83 -14.49 4.17
N HIS A 787 -7.51 -14.37 3.02
CA HIS A 787 -8.52 -15.33 2.58
C HIS A 787 -8.36 -15.70 1.10
N LEU A 788 -8.71 -16.95 0.77
CA LEU A 788 -8.60 -17.51 -0.57
C LEU A 788 -9.97 -17.99 -1.05
N ARG A 789 -10.50 -17.35 -2.09
CA ARG A 789 -11.74 -17.76 -2.75
C ARG A 789 -11.43 -18.87 -3.78
N ASN A 790 -12.08 -20.02 -3.63
CA ASN A 790 -11.88 -21.19 -4.49
C ASN A 790 -13.17 -21.58 -5.20
N HIS A 791 -13.07 -21.96 -6.49
CA HIS A 791 -14.17 -22.48 -7.31
C HIS A 791 -15.46 -21.63 -7.32
N GLY A 792 -15.37 -20.34 -7.00
CA GLY A 792 -16.52 -19.42 -6.97
C GLY A 792 -17.45 -19.57 -5.75
N HIS A 793 -17.46 -20.72 -5.07
CA HIS A 793 -18.40 -21.07 -4.00
C HIS A 793 -17.77 -21.55 -2.69
N MET A 794 -16.45 -21.38 -2.54
CA MET A 794 -15.72 -21.71 -1.32
C MET A 794 -14.76 -20.60 -0.91
N LEU A 795 -14.50 -20.48 0.39
CA LEU A 795 -13.58 -19.50 0.98
C LEU A 795 -12.73 -20.16 2.05
N ASP A 796 -11.40 -20.10 1.90
CA ASP A 796 -10.45 -20.52 2.93
C ASP A 796 -9.95 -19.28 3.68
N SER A 797 -10.16 -19.22 4.99
CA SER A 797 -9.48 -18.26 5.87
C SER A 797 -8.19 -18.87 6.38
N ILE A 798 -7.05 -18.26 6.04
CA ILE A 798 -5.72 -18.80 6.34
C ILE A 798 -5.42 -18.60 7.82
N LEU A 799 -5.28 -19.69 8.57
CA LEU A 799 -5.04 -19.67 10.02
C LEU A 799 -3.56 -19.93 10.34
N ILE A 800 -3.00 -21.03 9.80
CA ILE A 800 -1.60 -21.42 10.06
C ILE A 800 -0.91 -21.62 8.71
N PRO A 801 -0.28 -20.57 8.15
CA PRO A 801 0.73 -20.72 7.10
C PRO A 801 2.07 -21.17 7.68
N HIS A 802 3.07 -21.37 6.82
CA HIS A 802 4.45 -21.62 7.26
C HIS A 802 4.97 -20.44 8.12
N GLY A 803 5.60 -20.71 9.26
CA GLY A 803 6.14 -19.69 10.17
C GLY A 803 5.15 -19.13 11.20
N GLU A 804 3.90 -19.57 11.20
CA GLU A 804 2.89 -19.11 12.17
C GLU A 804 3.16 -19.61 13.59
N SER A 805 3.03 -18.71 14.58
CA SER A 805 3.31 -18.99 15.99
C SER A 805 2.06 -19.30 16.79
N GLN A 806 0.91 -18.70 16.45
CA GLN A 806 -0.34 -18.95 17.16
C GLN A 806 -1.02 -20.24 16.73
N ARG A 807 -1.78 -20.82 17.68
CA ARG A 807 -2.53 -22.08 17.50
C ARG A 807 -4.01 -21.92 17.81
N LYS A 808 -4.42 -20.73 18.25
CA LYS A 808 -5.79 -20.39 18.66
C LYS A 808 -6.27 -19.21 17.84
N PHE A 809 -7.49 -19.33 17.30
CA PHE A 809 -8.08 -18.36 16.40
C PHE A 809 -9.55 -18.19 16.74
N ARG A 810 -10.11 -17.00 16.47
CA ARG A 810 -11.51 -16.69 16.72
C ARG A 810 -12.14 -16.14 15.45
N LEU A 811 -13.24 -16.76 15.00
CA LEU A 811 -14.00 -16.36 13.81
C LEU A 811 -15.49 -16.28 14.14
N GLY A 812 -16.21 -15.41 13.44
CA GLY A 812 -17.65 -15.26 13.59
C GLY A 812 -18.39 -15.55 12.29
N ILE A 813 -19.57 -16.16 12.37
CA ILE A 813 -20.47 -16.33 11.24
C ILE A 813 -21.73 -15.51 11.50
N GLY A 814 -21.85 -14.40 10.79
CA GLY A 814 -22.99 -13.50 10.79
C GLY A 814 -24.03 -13.89 9.75
N LEU A 815 -25.32 -13.89 10.14
CA LEU A 815 -26.43 -14.14 9.23
C LEU A 815 -27.30 -12.91 9.08
N ASP A 816 -27.46 -12.43 7.85
CA ASP A 816 -28.25 -11.26 7.47
C ASP A 816 -27.96 -10.04 8.37
N LEU A 817 -26.67 -9.81 8.64
CA LEU A 817 -26.19 -8.66 9.40
C LEU A 817 -26.62 -7.37 8.67
N PRO A 818 -27.28 -6.42 9.36
CA PRO A 818 -27.69 -5.17 8.74
C PRO A 818 -26.51 -4.41 8.14
N TYR A 819 -25.39 -4.38 8.87
CA TYR A 819 -24.14 -3.75 8.50
C TYR A 819 -23.00 -4.62 9.03
N SER A 820 -22.10 -5.05 8.14
CA SER A 820 -21.06 -6.02 8.51
C SER A 820 -19.90 -5.37 9.25
N LEU A 821 -19.53 -4.14 8.91
CA LEU A 821 -18.42 -3.46 9.57
C LEU A 821 -18.67 -3.23 11.08
N PRO A 822 -19.80 -2.65 11.53
CA PRO A 822 -20.05 -2.50 12.96
C PRO A 822 -20.02 -3.83 13.71
N ALA A 823 -20.56 -4.89 13.11
CA ALA A 823 -20.53 -6.23 13.69
C ALA A 823 -19.12 -6.83 13.75
N ALA A 824 -18.29 -6.58 12.74
CA ALA A 824 -16.89 -7.03 12.72
C ALA A 824 -16.04 -6.30 13.77
N ARG A 825 -16.18 -4.97 13.88
CA ARG A 825 -15.50 -4.18 14.92
C ARG A 825 -15.95 -4.58 16.33
N ASP A 826 -17.25 -4.83 16.50
CA ASP A 826 -17.79 -5.38 17.73
C ASP A 826 -17.21 -6.77 18.03
N PHE A 827 -17.12 -7.65 17.04
CA PHE A 827 -16.57 -8.99 17.23
C PHE A 827 -15.06 -8.98 17.58
N LEU A 828 -14.30 -8.07 16.95
CA LEU A 828 -12.86 -7.91 17.15
C LEU A 828 -12.52 -7.55 18.60
N TYR A 829 -13.09 -6.47 19.12
CA TYR A 829 -12.81 -6.06 20.50
C TYR A 829 -13.96 -5.32 21.16
N GLN A 830 -14.18 -5.64 22.43
CA GLN A 830 -15.17 -4.98 23.28
C GLN A 830 -14.60 -4.80 24.70
N PRO A 831 -14.77 -3.62 25.32
CA PRO A 831 -14.39 -3.44 26.71
C PRO A 831 -15.21 -4.38 27.61
N GLN A 832 -14.60 -4.98 28.62
CA GLN A 832 -15.33 -5.80 29.59
C GLN A 832 -16.24 -4.92 30.47
N PRO A 833 -17.45 -5.34 30.86
CA PRO A 833 -18.28 -4.54 31.75
C PRO A 833 -17.63 -4.31 33.11
N THR A 834 -17.75 -3.10 33.65
CA THR A 834 -17.26 -2.79 35.01
C THR A 834 -18.25 -3.30 36.04
N PHE A 835 -17.79 -4.10 37.00
CA PHE A 835 -18.57 -4.40 38.20
C PHE A 835 -18.40 -3.28 39.22
N GLU A 836 -19.51 -2.78 39.79
CA GLU A 836 -19.45 -1.80 40.86
C GLU A 836 -20.57 -1.97 41.90
N MET A 837 -20.34 -1.31 43.04
CA MET A 837 -21.27 -1.19 44.16
C MET A 837 -21.65 0.29 44.29
N ALA A 838 -22.58 0.75 43.45
CA ALA A 838 -22.87 2.17 43.27
C ALA A 838 -24.37 2.42 43.02
N PRO A 839 -24.87 3.65 43.22
CA PRO A 839 -26.21 4.01 42.77
C PRO A 839 -26.33 3.89 41.25
N MET A 840 -27.52 3.56 40.77
CA MET A 840 -27.82 3.54 39.34
C MET A 840 -27.52 4.93 38.72
N PRO A 841 -27.00 5.00 37.48
CA PRO A 841 -26.87 6.26 36.76
C PRO A 841 -28.16 7.08 36.73
N ALA A 842 -28.04 8.41 36.81
CA ALA A 842 -29.18 9.33 36.92
C ALA A 842 -30.16 9.25 35.73
N ALA A 843 -29.62 8.99 34.53
CA ALA A 843 -30.44 8.84 33.31
C ALA A 843 -31.18 7.48 33.23
N GLY A 844 -30.95 6.57 34.20
CA GLY A 844 -31.63 5.29 34.32
C GLY A 844 -30.78 4.09 33.90
N LYS A 845 -31.45 2.99 33.55
CA LYS A 845 -30.80 1.71 33.25
C LYS A 845 -30.02 1.68 31.92
N SER A 846 -30.29 2.62 31.03
CA SER A 846 -29.60 2.73 29.74
C SER A 846 -29.75 4.14 29.17
N SER A 847 -28.69 4.67 28.55
CA SER A 847 -28.68 5.97 27.89
C SER A 847 -27.59 6.03 26.81
N TRP A 848 -27.59 7.08 25.98
CA TRP A 848 -26.62 7.33 24.91
C TRP A 848 -26.15 8.79 24.93
N LEU A 849 -24.97 9.05 24.38
CA LEU A 849 -24.38 10.39 24.24
C LEU A 849 -24.55 10.92 22.81
N PHE A 850 -24.36 10.05 21.82
CA PHE A 850 -24.63 10.38 20.41
C PHE A 850 -25.63 9.41 19.80
N HIS A 851 -26.40 9.89 18.82
CA HIS A 851 -27.27 9.04 18.01
C HIS A 851 -27.13 9.42 16.55
N VAL A 852 -26.69 8.48 15.73
CA VAL A 852 -26.57 8.63 14.27
C VAL A 852 -27.69 7.84 13.63
N ASP A 853 -28.57 8.51 12.89
CA ASP A 853 -29.72 7.85 12.23
C ASP A 853 -29.33 7.13 10.92
N ALA A 854 -28.30 7.62 10.22
CA ALA A 854 -27.72 6.99 9.04
C ALA A 854 -26.81 5.83 9.44
N LYS A 855 -27.38 4.62 9.41
CA LYS A 855 -26.71 3.40 9.88
C LYS A 855 -25.52 2.95 9.02
N ASN A 856 -25.37 3.46 7.80
CA ASN A 856 -24.19 3.24 6.96
C ASN A 856 -23.03 4.23 7.25
N VAL A 857 -23.12 5.01 8.33
CA VAL A 857 -22.06 5.92 8.76
C VAL A 857 -21.48 5.47 10.08
N MET A 858 -20.15 5.53 10.20
CA MET A 858 -19.42 5.20 11.42
C MET A 858 -18.56 6.36 11.92
N PHE A 859 -18.42 6.46 13.24
CA PHE A 859 -17.43 7.32 13.89
C PHE A 859 -16.08 6.59 13.97
N THR A 860 -15.08 7.09 13.26
CA THR A 860 -13.75 6.48 13.24
C THR A 860 -12.86 6.99 14.39
N SER A 861 -13.12 8.21 14.87
CA SER A 861 -12.50 8.82 16.06
C SER A 861 -13.53 9.51 16.96
N LEU A 862 -13.11 9.99 18.13
CA LEU A 862 -13.85 10.96 18.96
C LEU A 862 -12.82 11.64 19.86
N ALA A 863 -12.84 12.97 19.95
CA ALA A 863 -12.03 13.77 20.87
C ALA A 863 -12.85 14.94 21.40
N SER A 864 -12.65 15.32 22.67
CA SER A 864 -13.25 16.53 23.21
C SER A 864 -12.59 17.78 22.61
N ARG A 865 -13.30 18.91 22.59
CA ARG A 865 -12.73 20.21 22.25
C ARG A 865 -12.74 21.06 23.52
N THR A 866 -11.58 21.56 23.93
CA THR A 866 -11.42 22.30 25.19
C THR A 866 -10.94 23.73 24.94
N ASN A 867 -11.28 24.65 25.84
CA ASN A 867 -10.62 25.96 25.89
C ASN A 867 -9.34 25.91 26.74
N ASP A 868 -8.62 27.03 26.84
CA ASP A 868 -7.38 27.14 27.61
C ASP A 868 -7.56 26.87 29.12
N ASN A 869 -8.79 26.97 29.63
CA ASN A 869 -9.13 26.68 31.02
C ASN A 869 -9.46 25.20 31.26
N GLY A 870 -9.43 24.36 30.21
CA GLY A 870 -9.81 22.95 30.27
C GLY A 870 -11.32 22.71 30.26
N GLU A 871 -12.14 23.73 30.01
CA GLU A 871 -13.59 23.54 29.89
C GLU A 871 -13.90 22.94 28.51
N VAL A 872 -14.77 21.93 28.47
CA VAL A 872 -15.18 21.31 27.21
C VAL A 872 -16.18 22.22 26.50
N THR A 873 -15.82 22.66 25.30
CA THR A 873 -16.58 23.56 24.43
C THR A 873 -17.21 22.86 23.24
N GLY A 874 -16.96 21.56 23.06
CA GLY A 874 -17.45 20.81 21.91
C GLY A 874 -16.73 19.47 21.74
N PHE A 875 -16.70 18.97 20.51
CA PHE A 875 -15.99 17.75 20.17
C PHE A 875 -15.52 17.76 18.71
N THR A 876 -14.54 16.93 18.42
CA THR A 876 -14.15 16.58 17.05
C THR A 876 -14.32 15.07 16.84
N THR A 877 -14.72 14.69 15.63
CA THR A 877 -14.84 13.28 15.22
C THR A 877 -14.52 13.18 13.74
N LYS A 878 -14.23 11.99 13.24
CA LYS A 878 -14.26 11.71 11.80
C LYS A 878 -15.41 10.76 11.49
N ILE A 879 -16.11 11.02 10.39
CA ILE A 879 -17.28 10.24 9.94
C ILE A 879 -16.99 9.60 8.58
N LEU A 880 -17.29 8.31 8.46
CA LEU A 880 -17.04 7.51 7.26
C LEU A 880 -18.34 6.88 6.75
N GLU A 881 -18.62 7.00 5.44
CA GLU A 881 -19.63 6.19 4.75
C GLU A 881 -19.06 4.79 4.43
N THR A 882 -19.76 3.74 4.84
CA THR A 882 -19.20 2.37 4.94
C THR A 882 -19.78 1.37 3.94
N GLU A 883 -20.86 1.70 3.24
CA GLU A 883 -21.61 0.76 2.39
C GLU A 883 -21.45 1.01 0.89
N GLY A 884 -20.66 2.01 0.49
CA GLY A 884 -20.47 2.38 -0.92
C GLY A 884 -21.71 3.02 -1.53
N ARG A 885 -22.52 3.71 -0.74
CA ARG A 885 -23.74 4.40 -1.19
C ARG A 885 -23.94 5.72 -0.44
N PRO A 886 -24.53 6.76 -1.07
CA PRO A 886 -24.65 8.06 -0.42
C PRO A 886 -25.39 7.97 0.92
N ALA A 887 -24.89 8.68 1.93
CA ALA A 887 -25.52 8.80 3.23
C ALA A 887 -26.08 10.20 3.43
N LYS A 888 -27.30 10.30 3.93
CA LYS A 888 -27.90 11.55 4.43
C LYS A 888 -28.52 11.26 5.77
N GLY A 889 -28.15 12.03 6.79
CA GLY A 889 -28.58 11.77 8.15
C GLY A 889 -28.35 12.94 9.09
N SER A 890 -28.59 12.66 10.36
CA SER A 890 -28.32 13.56 11.47
C SER A 890 -27.57 12.85 12.59
N ILE A 891 -26.69 13.61 13.24
CA ILE A 891 -26.09 13.26 14.53
C ILE A 891 -26.85 14.05 15.58
N ARG A 892 -27.47 13.35 16.52
CA ARG A 892 -28.02 13.96 17.74
C ARG A 892 -26.99 13.90 18.85
N CYS A 893 -26.74 15.02 19.51
CA CYS A 893 -25.71 15.21 20.53
C CYS A 893 -26.33 15.32 21.93
N LEU A 894 -25.52 15.12 22.97
CA LEU A 894 -25.95 15.28 24.36
C LEU A 894 -26.22 16.75 24.77
N HIS A 895 -25.65 17.70 24.04
CA HIS A 895 -25.78 19.14 24.25
C HIS A 895 -26.31 19.83 23.00
N ARG A 896 -26.79 21.08 23.18
CA ARG A 896 -27.12 21.95 22.05
C ARG A 896 -25.84 22.33 21.31
N VAL A 897 -25.92 22.32 19.99
CA VAL A 897 -24.85 22.64 19.07
C VAL A 897 -25.01 24.09 18.62
N LYS A 898 -23.91 24.83 18.64
CA LYS A 898 -23.81 26.21 18.13
C LYS A 898 -23.44 26.21 16.66
N GLU A 899 -22.38 25.48 16.32
CA GLU A 899 -21.93 25.29 14.95
C GLU A 899 -21.23 23.95 14.76
N ALA A 900 -21.23 23.47 13.51
CA ALA A 900 -20.53 22.26 13.11
C ALA A 900 -19.97 22.45 11.70
N HIS A 901 -18.77 21.95 11.45
CA HIS A 901 -18.04 22.11 10.19
C HIS A 901 -17.41 20.79 9.75
N LEU A 902 -17.57 20.46 8.47
CA LEU A 902 -16.69 19.47 7.83
C LEU A 902 -15.35 20.12 7.56
N CYS A 903 -14.27 19.42 7.87
CA CYS A 903 -12.90 19.87 7.67
C CYS A 903 -12.12 18.95 6.74
N ASP A 904 -10.98 19.42 6.22
CA ASP A 904 -9.99 18.55 5.61
C ASP A 904 -9.15 17.84 6.69
N PHE A 905 -8.21 16.97 6.28
CA PHE A 905 -7.38 16.23 7.23
C PHE A 905 -6.30 17.08 7.91
N ASN A 906 -6.16 18.36 7.53
CA ASN A 906 -5.32 19.36 8.19
C ASN A 906 -6.13 20.30 9.11
N GLY A 907 -7.43 20.06 9.28
CA GLY A 907 -8.30 20.82 10.18
C GLY A 907 -8.90 22.09 9.57
N LYS A 908 -8.68 22.37 8.28
CA LYS A 908 -9.29 23.53 7.62
C LYS A 908 -10.77 23.28 7.37
N ARG A 909 -11.63 24.17 7.86
CA ARG A 909 -13.08 24.12 7.63
C ARG A 909 -13.41 24.26 6.14
N ILE A 910 -14.02 23.21 5.57
CA ILE A 910 -14.45 23.15 4.17
C ILE A 910 -15.87 23.69 4.02
N SER A 911 -16.79 23.19 4.85
CA SER A 911 -18.22 23.53 4.75
C SER A 911 -18.90 23.50 6.11
N ARG A 912 -19.84 24.43 6.32
CA ARG A 912 -20.67 24.46 7.52
C ARG A 912 -21.83 23.47 7.38
N CYS A 913 -22.07 22.67 8.43
CA CYS A 913 -23.22 21.78 8.52
C CYS A 913 -24.47 22.54 8.99
N GLU A 914 -25.65 22.07 8.60
CA GLU A 914 -26.91 22.57 9.15
C GLU A 914 -27.09 22.04 10.58
N VAL A 915 -27.52 22.92 11.49
CA VAL A 915 -27.69 22.63 12.92
C VAL A 915 -29.10 23.01 13.37
N ASP A 916 -29.79 22.08 14.04
CA ASP A 916 -31.06 22.31 14.71
C ASP A 916 -30.97 21.83 16.17
N LYS A 917 -30.83 22.78 17.11
CA LYS A 917 -30.69 22.52 18.56
C LYS A 917 -29.56 21.53 18.85
N ASP A 918 -29.89 20.29 19.18
CA ASP A 918 -28.98 19.20 19.52
C ASP A 918 -28.65 18.31 18.32
N ARG A 919 -28.99 18.72 17.09
CA ARG A 919 -28.79 17.94 15.87
C ARG A 919 -27.88 18.61 14.86
N ILE A 920 -27.03 17.81 14.22
CA ILE A 920 -26.16 18.18 13.11
C ILE A 920 -26.59 17.37 11.90
N HIS A 921 -26.94 18.03 10.80
CA HIS A 921 -27.29 17.38 9.55
C HIS A 921 -26.07 17.29 8.63
N PHE A 922 -25.86 16.11 8.04
CA PHE A 922 -24.75 15.85 7.13
C PHE A 922 -25.21 15.08 5.89
N GLN A 923 -24.38 15.16 4.86
CA GLN A 923 -24.48 14.37 3.64
C GLN A 923 -23.09 13.90 3.24
N LEU A 924 -22.95 12.61 2.94
CA LEU A 924 -21.72 11.98 2.47
C LEU A 924 -21.95 11.30 1.13
N ALA A 925 -20.97 11.43 0.23
CA ALA A 925 -20.86 10.58 -0.95
C ALA A 925 -20.51 9.12 -0.55
N PRO A 926 -20.70 8.14 -1.45
CA PRO A 926 -20.22 6.78 -1.24
C PRO A 926 -18.77 6.75 -0.75
N GLY A 927 -18.42 5.95 0.25
CA GLY A 927 -17.04 5.76 0.72
C GLY A 927 -16.32 6.99 1.28
N GLN A 928 -17.01 8.14 1.41
CA GLN A 928 -16.41 9.41 1.79
C GLN A 928 -16.08 9.46 3.28
N TRP A 929 -14.90 9.98 3.59
CA TRP A 929 -14.39 10.12 4.95
C TRP A 929 -13.98 11.58 5.23
N TYR A 930 -14.58 12.19 6.25
CA TYR A 930 -14.22 13.56 6.66
C TYR A 930 -14.21 13.78 8.17
N PRO A 931 -13.29 14.64 8.66
CA PRO A 931 -13.39 15.27 9.96
C PRO A 931 -14.62 16.19 10.09
N LEU A 932 -15.17 16.20 11.30
CA LEU A 932 -16.28 17.03 11.75
C LEU A 932 -15.85 17.73 13.06
N ASP A 933 -15.75 19.06 13.02
CA ASP A 933 -15.53 19.95 14.17
C ASP A 933 -16.87 20.49 14.67
N VAL A 934 -17.13 20.39 15.97
CA VAL A 934 -18.41 20.78 16.58
C VAL A 934 -18.19 21.63 17.81
N GLU A 935 -18.93 22.74 17.90
CA GLU A 935 -18.95 23.64 19.05
C GLU A 935 -20.33 23.63 19.72
N TRP A 936 -20.35 23.55 21.05
CA TRP A 936 -21.55 23.61 21.88
C TRP A 936 -22.04 25.06 22.08
N ALA A 937 -23.33 25.18 22.43
CA ALA A 937 -24.02 26.46 22.63
C ALA A 937 -23.95 27.01 24.05
#